data_AF-A0A2E9AQ48-F1
#
_entry.id   AF-A0A2E9AQ48-F1
#
_cell.length_a   1.000
_cell.length_b   1.000
_cell.length_c   1.000
_cell.angle_alpha   90.00
_cell.angle_beta   90.00
_cell.angle_gamma   90.00
#
_symmetry.space_group_name_H-M   'P 1'
#
loop_
_entity.id
_entity.type
_entity.pdbx_description
1 polymer ?
#
loop_
_entity_poly.entity_id
_entity_poly.type
_entity_poly.pdbx_seq_one_letter_code
_entity_poly.pdbx_strand_id
1 'polypeptide(L)'
;MISFSDSDSNMSGRIIAVTLTLMLVLPAQISTSLHTPVFVASVDQKDSSLDILMMGNSYTSSNSLSVRLDGILTDSGEDAQVTSLTSGGLKLSEHAERAATPGHSWNTSLQQRFDYVILQDQSQVPGLSIDTEYWQESLAGLIYLNQRVESQGGETILFMTWGRMEGDWLYPDYSTMQENVTRGYEMYNENITNSQRPTYIAPVGLAFKHIHDAVQQSGLNATDGPTSFSSLYTSDGSHPSIDGTYLAACVMHSTITGEAAVGRESPSQISPERTLELQQAADATVFNETPNYTYPWQVERSEVRFGAESGSIFDISPDSSIGLNFNFTNHAEVDDSALVSINGPQGWQMAWSYPEQISDGHQFLAPSDTPQWVQFSVTSPAVEEGFPLANSLHQFSMHLITTDGSQDWYNFSLRYGFHYGATITSGGGNASISPGEVIGVFVEIMNLGNSVRDLSIAIAPTDENGIRMGDSGLSISYDGWAAIVLSKSELDSLSPGSEGAAQIQIQAPERYPGSLQFDIIAWDSADDDMPSIVSQRVSIVPRSGGQMMISDNSCGTDTSPGESCSAAIEVENTGDVVSVFYLDIGEIPDWLEVDLESEQLSLGPGQSMSGIDLTCKVRNGTQADLLAEFSISLWLDDWSPANLTFSVRVGEYYEWGVESSSSVLSEDNNLSSTWVLTNLGNGADGLVVSINSNLVTEFGLIVPSGASADSLTGNSRSFELMDIPRGESVEFVAWIIVPTKSPVDSELILTVEVRSIRDPSIIFTGSDSVLLEGPEILPAICCKPSFTQEVIDWLEVWHEVILVTLVIIVGSIGVAIALRRRNDSMQEGKDVDGGPVESVEEWMSKFNEGGGRAPDLIESPEVSSRVFAAEFLEKSGGLAEKPRQGPSEEVVEQASEILDKFQTDDALDSAMEMADQMNEGELPHPSNVMLDPAEAEIRRVVPKKRRDDDSPADYDLEM
;
A
#
# COMPACT_ATOMS: atom_id res chain seq x y z
N MET A 1 -30.07 -58.76 -23.81
CA MET A 1 -31.14 -57.98 -24.46
C MET A 1 -31.61 -56.96 -23.44
N ILE A 2 -31.51 -55.65 -23.59
CA ILE A 2 -31.03 -54.77 -24.67
C ILE A 2 -30.53 -53.53 -23.90
N SER A 3 -29.22 -53.28 -23.93
CA SER A 3 -28.71 -51.91 -23.85
C SER A 3 -28.96 -51.35 -25.23
N PHE A 4 -29.80 -50.32 -25.34
CA PHE A 4 -29.99 -49.58 -26.58
C PHE A 4 -28.70 -48.80 -26.86
N SER A 5 -27.87 -49.39 -27.70
CA SER A 5 -27.12 -48.63 -28.69
C SER A 5 -28.05 -48.44 -29.89
N ASP A 6 -28.48 -47.21 -30.14
CA ASP A 6 -28.65 -46.74 -31.51
C ASP A 6 -27.28 -46.16 -31.90
N SER A 7 -26.58 -46.74 -32.87
CA SER A 7 -26.86 -46.65 -34.32
C SER A 7 -26.75 -45.18 -34.75
N ASP A 8 -26.02 -44.78 -35.77
CA ASP A 8 -25.43 -45.39 -36.94
C ASP A 8 -24.66 -44.19 -37.55
N SER A 9 -23.67 -44.23 -38.42
CA SER A 9 -23.13 -45.20 -39.35
C SER A 9 -22.05 -44.46 -40.16
N ASN A 10 -21.14 -45.21 -40.79
CA ASN A 10 -20.66 -45.04 -42.17
C ASN A 10 -20.12 -43.67 -42.64
N MET A 11 -19.13 -43.57 -43.51
CA MET A 11 -18.33 -44.50 -44.32
C MET A 11 -17.18 -43.61 -44.84
N SER A 12 -15.94 -44.07 -44.74
CA SER A 12 -15.15 -44.55 -45.89
C SER A 12 -14.76 -43.52 -46.97
N GLY A 13 -13.46 -43.50 -47.27
CA GLY A 13 -12.91 -43.12 -48.58
C GLY A 13 -11.98 -41.92 -48.52
N ARG A 14 -10.69 -42.12 -48.23
CA ARG A 14 -9.60 -42.36 -49.21
C ARG A 14 -9.41 -41.22 -50.21
N ILE A 15 -8.15 -40.78 -50.37
CA ILE A 15 -7.33 -40.71 -51.62
C ILE A 15 -6.26 -39.61 -51.44
N ILE A 16 -4.98 -39.99 -51.23
CA ILE A 16 -3.86 -39.98 -52.23
C ILE A 16 -3.40 -38.54 -52.56
N ALA A 17 -2.13 -38.16 -52.65
CA ALA A 17 -0.80 -38.72 -52.35
C ALA A 17 0.23 -37.68 -52.86
N VAL A 18 1.53 -37.95 -52.64
CA VAL A 18 2.65 -37.70 -53.61
C VAL A 18 3.08 -36.21 -53.72
N THR A 19 4.35 -35.78 -53.65
CA THR A 19 5.73 -36.31 -53.69
C THR A 19 6.64 -35.08 -53.41
N LEU A 20 7.70 -35.13 -52.59
CA LEU A 20 9.06 -35.61 -52.89
C LEU A 20 9.74 -34.90 -54.07
N THR A 21 10.69 -33.99 -53.80
CA THR A 21 12.08 -34.00 -54.33
C THR A 21 12.86 -32.76 -53.80
N LEU A 22 14.02 -32.88 -53.13
CA LEU A 22 15.39 -33.18 -53.66
C LEU A 22 15.97 -31.93 -54.36
N MET A 23 17.19 -31.41 -54.20
CA MET A 23 18.45 -31.74 -53.52
C MET A 23 19.45 -30.60 -53.90
N LEU A 24 20.46 -30.31 -53.05
CA LEU A 24 21.92 -30.23 -53.36
C LEU A 24 22.39 -29.31 -54.54
N VAL A 25 23.51 -28.59 -54.58
CA VAL A 25 24.80 -28.63 -53.86
C VAL A 25 25.75 -27.68 -54.59
N LEU A 26 26.51 -26.89 -53.80
CA LEU A 26 27.95 -26.53 -53.96
C LEU A 26 28.43 -25.89 -55.30
N PRO A 27 29.72 -25.51 -55.46
CA PRO A 27 30.62 -24.75 -54.58
C PRO A 27 31.43 -23.66 -55.35
N ALA A 28 32.33 -23.00 -54.60
CA ALA A 28 33.72 -22.70 -54.97
C ALA A 28 34.07 -21.43 -55.81
N GLN A 29 34.74 -20.51 -55.10
CA GLN A 29 36.15 -20.12 -55.27
C GLN A 29 36.56 -18.86 -56.10
N ILE A 30 37.26 -17.99 -55.35
CA ILE A 30 38.57 -17.34 -55.62
C ILE A 30 38.65 -16.33 -56.78
N SER A 31 39.01 -15.07 -56.47
CA SER A 31 40.35 -14.51 -56.81
C SER A 31 40.49 -13.05 -56.40
N THR A 32 41.61 -12.80 -55.73
CA THR A 32 42.31 -11.55 -55.45
C THR A 32 42.54 -10.64 -56.66
N SER A 33 42.61 -9.33 -56.44
CA SER A 33 43.71 -8.53 -56.99
C SER A 33 44.04 -7.31 -56.12
N LEU A 34 45.33 -7.16 -55.84
CA LEU A 34 46.00 -5.98 -55.28
C LEU A 34 46.02 -4.86 -56.31
N HIS A 35 45.93 -3.59 -55.89
CA HIS A 35 46.58 -2.45 -56.53
C HIS A 35 46.91 -1.36 -55.50
N THR A 36 48.20 -1.14 -55.27
CA THR A 36 48.77 0.09 -54.71
C THR A 36 48.68 1.23 -55.73
N PRO A 37 48.59 2.48 -55.25
CA PRO A 37 49.41 3.52 -55.87
C PRO A 37 50.17 4.36 -54.84
N VAL A 38 51.42 4.64 -55.22
CA VAL A 38 52.25 5.74 -54.75
C VAL A 38 51.65 7.04 -55.29
N PHE A 39 51.52 8.09 -54.47
CA PHE A 39 51.42 9.45 -54.99
C PHE A 39 52.32 10.41 -54.20
N VAL A 40 52.99 11.22 -54.98
CA VAL A 40 54.05 12.17 -54.64
C VAL A 40 53.42 13.44 -54.09
N ALA A 41 54.05 14.02 -53.07
CA ALA A 41 53.70 15.31 -52.51
C ALA A 41 53.83 16.42 -53.57
N SER A 42 52.72 17.10 -53.85
CA SER A 42 52.71 18.48 -54.33
C SER A 42 52.13 19.33 -53.20
N VAL A 43 52.97 20.21 -52.66
CA VAL A 43 52.56 21.28 -51.76
C VAL A 43 51.81 22.28 -52.64
N ASP A 44 50.48 22.29 -52.56
CA ASP A 44 49.69 23.42 -53.02
C ASP A 44 49.83 24.55 -52.01
N GLN A 45 50.20 25.71 -52.53
CA GLN A 45 50.31 26.95 -51.79
C GLN A 45 48.90 27.52 -51.64
N LYS A 46 48.46 27.70 -50.40
CA LYS A 46 47.12 28.17 -50.02
C LYS A 46 46.96 29.66 -50.37
N ASP A 47 45.85 30.03 -51.01
CA ASP A 47 45.61 31.32 -51.70
C ASP A 47 44.49 32.18 -51.02
N SER A 48 43.97 31.75 -49.87
CA SER A 48 42.98 32.48 -49.04
C SER A 48 43.66 33.27 -47.91
N SER A 49 43.08 34.40 -47.50
CA SER A 49 43.59 35.21 -46.37
C SER A 49 43.05 34.80 -45.00
N LEU A 50 41.99 34.00 -44.93
CA LEU A 50 41.41 33.49 -43.68
C LEU A 50 41.07 31.99 -43.79
N ASP A 51 41.81 31.15 -43.09
CA ASP A 51 41.71 29.70 -43.18
C ASP A 51 41.18 29.07 -41.90
N ILE A 52 40.04 28.36 -42.02
CA ILE A 52 39.34 27.80 -40.86
C ILE A 52 39.16 26.29 -41.01
N LEU A 53 39.44 25.57 -39.93
CA LEU A 53 39.13 24.14 -39.79
C LEU A 53 38.11 23.92 -38.67
N MET A 54 36.96 23.34 -38.97
CA MET A 54 36.00 22.90 -37.97
C MET A 54 36.19 21.40 -37.67
N MET A 55 36.43 21.06 -36.42
CA MET A 55 36.48 19.68 -35.95
C MET A 55 35.27 19.44 -35.04
N GLY A 56 34.42 18.49 -35.43
CA GLY A 56 33.22 18.20 -34.68
C GLY A 56 32.52 16.93 -35.13
N ASN A 57 31.21 16.88 -34.93
CA ASN A 57 30.40 15.70 -35.19
C ASN A 57 29.15 16.04 -36.02
N SER A 58 28.04 15.35 -35.76
CA SER A 58 26.81 15.54 -36.50
C SER A 58 26.31 16.99 -36.42
N TYR A 59 26.56 17.72 -35.31
CA TYR A 59 26.16 19.12 -35.16
C TYR A 59 26.90 20.06 -36.14
N THR A 60 28.18 19.78 -36.42
CA THR A 60 28.95 20.50 -37.45
C THR A 60 28.60 20.04 -38.87
N SER A 61 28.31 18.75 -39.07
CA SER A 61 27.99 18.22 -40.41
C SER A 61 26.57 18.59 -40.88
N SER A 62 25.64 18.79 -39.94
CA SER A 62 24.25 19.11 -40.22
C SER A 62 24.11 20.37 -41.05
N ASN A 63 23.32 20.28 -42.12
CA ASN A 63 23.08 21.35 -43.07
C ASN A 63 24.37 21.98 -43.64
N SER A 64 25.52 21.29 -43.59
CA SER A 64 26.83 21.77 -44.01
C SER A 64 27.24 23.09 -43.35
N LEU A 65 27.28 23.14 -42.01
CA LEU A 65 27.62 24.36 -41.25
C LEU A 65 28.90 25.06 -41.76
N SER A 66 29.95 24.30 -42.08
CA SER A 66 31.20 24.87 -42.60
C SER A 66 31.00 25.66 -43.89
N VAL A 67 30.14 25.19 -44.80
CA VAL A 67 29.82 25.89 -46.06
C VAL A 67 29.00 27.16 -45.80
N ARG A 68 28.19 27.18 -44.74
CA ARG A 68 27.40 28.37 -44.37
C ARG A 68 28.27 29.43 -43.73
N LEU A 69 29.20 29.02 -42.86
CA LEU A 69 30.19 29.91 -42.27
C LEU A 69 31.09 30.52 -43.36
N ASP A 70 31.53 29.71 -44.32
CA ASP A 70 32.29 30.16 -45.50
C ASP A 70 31.51 31.22 -46.30
N GLY A 71 30.23 30.96 -46.58
CA GLY A 71 29.36 31.87 -47.30
C GLY A 71 29.15 33.21 -46.60
N ILE A 72 28.88 33.22 -45.29
CA ILE A 72 28.66 34.47 -44.54
C ILE A 72 29.95 35.27 -44.37
N LEU A 73 31.10 34.61 -44.19
CA LEU A 73 32.40 35.28 -44.15
C LEU A 73 32.72 35.94 -45.50
N THR A 74 32.51 35.20 -46.60
CA THR A 74 32.73 35.72 -47.96
C THR A 74 31.79 36.89 -48.28
N ASP A 75 30.51 36.79 -47.91
CA ASP A 75 29.55 37.89 -48.04
C ASP A 75 29.95 39.12 -47.20
N SER A 76 30.63 38.91 -46.07
CA SER A 76 31.19 40.01 -45.27
C SER A 76 32.44 40.68 -45.84
N GLY A 77 32.99 40.14 -46.94
CA GLY A 77 34.18 40.68 -47.60
C GLY A 77 35.48 40.00 -47.18
N GLU A 78 35.41 38.93 -46.39
CA GLU A 78 36.57 38.09 -46.04
C GLU A 78 36.90 37.12 -47.17
N ASP A 79 38.20 36.91 -47.44
CA ASP A 79 38.66 35.85 -48.34
C ASP A 79 38.89 34.55 -47.53
N ALA A 80 37.78 33.92 -47.17
CA ALA A 80 37.73 32.79 -46.25
C ALA A 80 37.69 31.43 -46.95
N GLN A 81 38.35 30.43 -46.36
CA GLN A 81 38.19 29.02 -46.71
C GLN A 81 37.88 28.20 -45.46
N VAL A 82 36.64 27.70 -45.35
CA VAL A 82 36.22 26.87 -44.20
C VAL A 82 36.12 25.39 -44.60
N THR A 83 36.91 24.56 -43.92
CA THR A 83 36.88 23.10 -44.06
C THR A 83 36.38 22.43 -42.79
N SER A 84 35.89 21.19 -42.88
CA SER A 84 35.44 20.46 -41.71
C SER A 84 35.87 19.00 -41.69
N LEU A 85 36.09 18.49 -40.49
CA LEU A 85 36.43 17.12 -40.16
C LEU A 85 35.40 16.59 -39.17
N THR A 86 34.44 15.81 -39.67
CA THR A 86 33.28 15.36 -38.90
C THR A 86 33.05 13.86 -39.00
N SER A 87 32.57 13.26 -37.91
CA SER A 87 31.96 11.91 -37.90
C SER A 87 30.98 11.80 -36.74
N GLY A 88 29.98 10.92 -36.86
CA GLY A 88 28.87 10.84 -35.91
C GLY A 88 29.33 10.66 -34.46
N GLY A 89 28.76 11.43 -33.54
CA GLY A 89 28.97 11.29 -32.10
C GLY A 89 30.36 11.62 -31.54
N LEU A 90 31.30 12.08 -32.37
CA LEU A 90 32.68 12.31 -31.96
C LEU A 90 32.81 13.25 -30.76
N LYS A 91 33.65 12.84 -29.81
CA LYS A 91 34.16 13.61 -28.66
C LYS A 91 35.52 14.24 -28.98
N LEU A 92 35.94 15.20 -28.17
CA LEU A 92 37.27 15.81 -28.28
C LEU A 92 38.41 14.79 -28.04
N SER A 93 38.22 13.80 -27.16
CA SER A 93 39.18 12.72 -26.94
C SER A 93 39.43 11.88 -28.20
N GLU A 94 38.36 11.54 -28.92
CA GLU A 94 38.44 10.77 -30.17
C GLU A 94 39.01 11.60 -31.34
N HIS A 95 38.71 12.90 -31.37
CA HIS A 95 39.38 13.82 -32.30
C HIS A 95 40.90 13.87 -32.05
N ALA A 96 41.32 13.91 -30.79
CA ALA A 96 42.72 13.90 -30.39
C ALA A 96 43.40 12.56 -30.77
N GLU A 97 42.76 11.43 -30.54
CA GLU A 97 43.26 10.10 -30.94
C GLU A 97 43.51 10.01 -32.45
N ARG A 98 42.54 10.46 -33.26
CA ARG A 98 42.68 10.50 -34.73
C ARG A 98 43.76 11.48 -35.16
N ALA A 99 43.90 12.61 -34.47
CA ALA A 99 44.97 13.59 -34.71
C ALA A 99 46.35 13.07 -34.27
N ALA A 100 46.43 12.16 -33.31
CA ALA A 100 47.67 11.51 -32.87
C ALA A 100 48.07 10.35 -33.78
N THR A 101 47.12 9.73 -34.49
CA THR A 101 47.36 8.59 -35.36
C THR A 101 48.06 9.00 -36.66
N PRO A 102 49.34 8.60 -36.91
CA PRO A 102 50.06 9.03 -38.10
C PRO A 102 49.37 8.61 -39.40
N GLY A 103 49.23 9.54 -40.33
CA GLY A 103 48.63 9.28 -41.65
C GLY A 103 47.09 9.27 -41.67
N HIS A 104 46.42 9.42 -40.54
CA HIS A 104 44.98 9.68 -40.50
C HIS A 104 44.69 11.10 -41.02
N SER A 105 43.52 11.32 -41.66
CA SER A 105 43.13 12.64 -42.19
C SER A 105 43.18 13.79 -41.16
N TRP A 106 42.78 13.56 -39.91
CA TRP A 106 42.91 14.51 -38.79
C TRP A 106 44.36 14.89 -38.53
N ASN A 107 45.25 13.89 -38.50
CA ASN A 107 46.69 14.11 -38.32
C ASN A 107 47.29 14.89 -39.49
N THR A 108 46.93 14.58 -40.74
CA THR A 108 47.46 15.27 -41.92
C THR A 108 46.92 16.69 -42.08
N SER A 109 45.64 16.93 -41.78
CA SER A 109 45.05 18.26 -41.83
C SER A 109 45.69 19.19 -40.79
N LEU A 110 45.88 18.73 -39.55
CA LEU A 110 46.56 19.49 -38.50
C LEU A 110 48.09 19.61 -38.66
N GLN A 111 48.65 19.20 -39.81
CA GLN A 111 50.01 19.59 -40.23
C GLN A 111 50.01 20.87 -41.06
N GLN A 112 48.84 21.33 -41.52
CA GLN A 112 48.67 22.59 -42.21
C GLN A 112 48.40 23.70 -41.20
N ARG A 113 48.78 24.94 -41.56
CA ARG A 113 48.42 26.12 -40.78
C ARG A 113 46.97 26.53 -41.12
N PHE A 114 46.19 26.74 -40.07
CA PHE A 114 44.88 27.39 -40.10
C PHE A 114 44.98 28.62 -39.22
N ASP A 115 44.24 29.68 -39.54
CA ASP A 115 44.13 30.85 -38.68
C ASP A 115 43.30 30.52 -37.45
N TYR A 116 42.15 29.85 -37.65
CA TYR A 116 41.34 29.32 -36.57
C TYR A 116 41.02 27.84 -36.74
N VAL A 117 41.11 27.09 -35.64
CA VAL A 117 40.54 25.76 -35.52
C VAL A 117 39.38 25.81 -34.54
N ILE A 118 38.18 25.54 -35.05
CA ILE A 118 36.93 25.53 -34.29
C ILE A 118 36.70 24.11 -33.76
N LEU A 119 36.72 23.94 -32.45
CA LEU A 119 36.62 22.64 -31.78
C LEU A 119 35.26 22.48 -31.11
N GLN A 120 34.56 21.41 -31.46
CA GLN A 120 33.27 21.02 -30.88
C GLN A 120 33.39 19.67 -30.18
N ASP A 121 32.87 19.58 -28.95
CA ASP A 121 32.74 18.32 -28.21
C ASP A 121 31.36 17.69 -28.40
N GLN A 122 31.18 16.44 -27.98
CA GLN A 122 29.87 15.79 -27.98
C GLN A 122 28.87 16.56 -27.11
N SER A 123 27.61 16.69 -27.56
CA SER A 123 26.64 17.67 -27.04
C SER A 123 26.25 17.57 -25.56
N GLN A 124 26.57 16.47 -24.88
CA GLN A 124 26.34 16.28 -23.44
C GLN A 124 27.63 16.36 -22.62
N VAL A 125 28.78 15.98 -23.19
CA VAL A 125 30.05 15.83 -22.45
C VAL A 125 30.46 17.11 -21.70
N PRO A 126 30.43 18.31 -22.30
CA PRO A 126 30.72 19.55 -21.57
C PRO A 126 29.82 19.78 -20.35
N GLY A 127 28.56 19.32 -20.41
CA GLY A 127 27.62 19.46 -19.30
C GLY A 127 27.92 18.56 -18.10
N LEU A 128 28.60 17.42 -18.32
CA LEU A 128 28.86 16.41 -17.28
C LEU A 128 29.70 16.95 -16.11
N SER A 129 29.62 16.27 -14.97
CA SER A 129 30.50 16.55 -13.83
C SER A 129 31.98 16.36 -14.21
N ILE A 130 32.84 17.23 -13.70
CA ILE A 130 34.30 17.23 -13.95
C ILE A 130 35.01 15.96 -13.48
N ASP A 131 34.37 15.21 -12.58
CA ASP A 131 34.90 13.94 -12.05
C ASP A 131 34.57 12.74 -12.96
N THR A 132 33.78 12.94 -14.02
CA THR A 132 33.46 11.87 -14.97
C THR A 132 34.63 11.61 -15.93
N GLU A 133 34.85 10.34 -16.24
CA GLU A 133 35.89 9.91 -17.20
C GLU A 133 35.71 10.60 -18.56
N TYR A 134 34.47 10.71 -19.06
CA TYR A 134 34.19 11.37 -20.33
C TYR A 134 34.61 12.84 -20.37
N TRP A 135 34.36 13.59 -19.29
CA TRP A 135 34.75 14.99 -19.22
C TRP A 135 36.28 15.13 -19.16
N GLN A 136 36.94 14.31 -18.33
CA GLN A 136 38.41 14.33 -18.17
C GLN A 136 39.14 13.93 -19.46
N GLU A 137 38.65 12.90 -20.16
CA GLU A 137 39.20 12.48 -21.45
C GLU A 137 39.03 13.55 -22.52
N SER A 138 37.85 14.18 -22.62
CA SER A 138 37.62 15.26 -23.57
C SER A 138 38.48 16.48 -23.27
N LEU A 139 38.68 16.85 -22.00
CA LEU A 139 39.61 17.91 -21.61
C LEU A 139 41.05 17.56 -22.01
N ALA A 140 41.51 16.33 -21.74
CA ALA A 140 42.84 15.89 -22.14
C ALA A 140 43.01 15.92 -23.68
N GLY A 141 41.99 15.50 -24.42
CA GLY A 141 41.95 15.60 -25.88
C GLY A 141 42.00 17.05 -26.36
N LEU A 142 41.25 17.95 -25.72
CA LEU A 142 41.25 19.37 -26.00
C LEU A 142 42.63 20.00 -25.81
N ILE A 143 43.31 19.72 -24.69
CA ILE A 143 44.66 20.20 -24.42
C ILE A 143 45.63 19.74 -25.51
N TYR A 144 45.56 18.47 -25.91
CA TYR A 144 46.39 17.93 -27.00
C TYR A 144 46.12 18.64 -28.33
N LEU A 145 44.85 18.81 -28.70
CA LEU A 145 44.46 19.48 -29.93
C LEU A 145 44.89 20.95 -29.93
N ASN A 146 44.70 21.67 -28.83
CA ASN A 146 45.12 23.06 -28.68
C ASN A 146 46.64 23.22 -28.88
N GLN A 147 47.45 22.37 -28.24
CA GLN A 147 48.91 22.34 -28.44
C GLN A 147 49.29 22.03 -29.89
N ARG A 148 48.53 21.13 -30.55
CA ARG A 148 48.78 20.80 -31.95
C ARG A 148 48.49 21.99 -32.86
N VAL A 149 47.39 22.69 -32.65
CA VAL A 149 47.00 23.90 -33.38
C VAL A 149 48.04 25.01 -33.17
N GLU A 150 48.46 25.22 -31.92
CA GLU A 150 49.52 26.17 -31.56
C GLU A 150 50.83 25.87 -32.29
N SER A 151 51.23 24.60 -32.36
CA SER A 151 52.50 24.20 -33.01
C SER A 151 52.57 24.56 -34.50
N GLN A 152 51.42 24.80 -35.14
CA GLN A 152 51.31 25.23 -36.53
C GLN A 152 51.01 26.74 -36.66
N GLY A 153 50.91 27.47 -35.56
CA GLY A 153 50.67 28.91 -35.52
C GLY A 153 49.22 29.33 -35.75
N GLY A 154 48.27 28.47 -35.39
CA GLY A 154 46.83 28.77 -35.41
C GLY A 154 46.25 29.07 -34.03
N GLU A 155 45.04 29.61 -34.02
CA GLU A 155 44.28 29.91 -32.81
C GLU A 155 43.08 28.97 -32.64
N THR A 156 42.60 28.83 -31.41
CA THR A 156 41.55 27.87 -31.07
C THR A 156 40.28 28.62 -30.67
N ILE A 157 39.17 28.25 -31.30
CA ILE A 157 37.83 28.70 -30.96
C ILE A 157 37.02 27.49 -30.50
N LEU A 158 36.45 27.53 -29.31
CA LEU A 158 35.52 26.52 -28.84
C LEU A 158 34.12 26.80 -29.40
N PHE A 159 33.54 25.81 -30.07
CA PHE A 159 32.14 25.86 -30.50
C PHE A 159 31.26 25.42 -29.34
N MET A 160 30.79 26.37 -28.53
CA MET A 160 29.83 26.11 -27.46
C MET A 160 28.49 25.65 -28.05
N THR A 161 28.15 24.38 -27.84
CA THR A 161 26.90 23.79 -28.33
C THR A 161 25.70 24.23 -27.50
N TRP A 162 24.51 23.84 -27.96
CA TRP A 162 23.24 24.10 -27.30
C TRP A 162 22.72 22.88 -26.51
N GLY A 163 21.88 23.14 -25.52
CA GLY A 163 21.06 22.12 -24.85
C GLY A 163 20.01 21.54 -25.79
N ARG A 164 19.56 20.31 -25.51
CA ARG A 164 18.45 19.68 -26.23
C ARG A 164 17.15 20.40 -25.90
N MET A 165 16.23 20.46 -26.87
CA MET A 165 14.99 21.23 -26.81
C MET A 165 14.18 20.97 -25.53
N GLU A 166 14.09 19.72 -25.08
CA GLU A 166 13.37 19.32 -23.86
C GLU A 166 14.32 18.89 -22.73
N GLY A 167 15.62 19.19 -22.83
CA GLY A 167 16.64 18.61 -21.95
C GLY A 167 16.93 17.14 -22.26
N ASP A 168 17.45 16.42 -21.28
CA ASP A 168 17.68 14.98 -21.31
C ASP A 168 17.45 14.33 -19.93
N TRP A 169 17.81 13.05 -19.78
CA TRP A 169 17.62 12.31 -18.53
C TRP A 169 18.47 12.84 -17.37
N LEU A 170 19.58 13.53 -17.65
CA LEU A 170 20.49 14.09 -16.65
C LEU A 170 20.11 15.54 -16.32
N TYR A 171 19.62 16.29 -17.31
CA TYR A 171 19.16 17.67 -17.18
C TYR A 171 17.73 17.78 -17.70
N PRO A 172 16.72 17.81 -16.83
CA PRO A 172 15.32 17.57 -17.20
C PRO A 172 14.66 18.67 -18.04
N ASP A 173 15.35 19.78 -18.26
CA ASP A 173 14.86 20.90 -19.07
C ASP A 173 16.00 21.58 -19.84
N TYR A 174 15.63 22.35 -20.87
CA TYR A 174 16.59 23.07 -21.73
C TYR A 174 17.47 24.04 -20.94
N SER A 175 16.91 24.78 -19.98
CA SER A 175 17.65 25.84 -19.29
C SER A 175 18.75 25.25 -18.41
N THR A 176 18.41 24.22 -17.63
CA THR A 176 19.36 23.48 -16.80
C THR A 176 20.44 22.82 -17.67
N MET A 177 20.07 22.20 -18.80
CA MET A 177 21.05 21.58 -19.70
C MET A 177 21.99 22.62 -20.31
N GLN A 178 21.44 23.73 -20.80
CA GLN A 178 22.21 24.80 -21.43
C GLN A 178 23.20 25.44 -20.45
N GLU A 179 22.78 25.70 -19.22
CA GLU A 179 23.64 26.25 -18.17
C GLU A 179 24.85 25.35 -17.90
N ASN A 180 24.63 24.04 -17.79
CA ASN A 180 25.72 23.07 -17.58
C ASN A 180 26.65 22.97 -18.79
N VAL A 181 26.10 22.94 -20.01
CA VAL A 181 26.91 22.94 -21.25
C VAL A 181 27.75 24.21 -21.35
N THR A 182 27.16 25.38 -21.06
CA THR A 182 27.87 26.67 -21.05
C THR A 182 29.04 26.64 -20.07
N ARG A 183 28.79 26.25 -18.81
CA ARG A 183 29.82 26.11 -17.78
C ARG A 183 30.93 25.14 -18.19
N GLY A 184 30.58 24.04 -18.85
CA GLY A 184 31.52 23.08 -19.42
C GLY A 184 32.52 23.70 -20.39
N TYR A 185 32.00 24.44 -21.36
CA TYR A 185 32.81 25.11 -22.37
C TYR A 185 33.65 26.27 -21.81
N GLU A 186 33.15 26.97 -20.80
CA GLU A 186 33.92 27.98 -20.06
C GLU A 186 35.09 27.33 -19.33
N MET A 187 34.87 26.22 -18.61
CA MET A 187 35.96 25.46 -17.97
C MET A 187 36.97 24.93 -18.99
N TYR A 188 36.51 24.44 -20.14
CA TYR A 188 37.40 24.06 -21.25
C TYR A 188 38.27 25.21 -21.71
N ASN A 189 37.70 26.40 -21.91
CA ASN A 189 38.44 27.60 -22.31
C ASN A 189 39.47 27.99 -21.24
N GLU A 190 39.06 28.03 -19.96
CA GLU A 190 39.93 28.35 -18.82
C GLU A 190 41.14 27.42 -18.74
N ASN A 191 41.01 26.15 -19.13
CA ASN A 191 42.10 25.17 -19.08
C ASN A 191 43.11 25.28 -20.24
N ILE A 192 42.74 25.91 -21.35
CA ILE A 192 43.60 25.97 -22.55
C ILE A 192 44.03 27.39 -22.95
N THR A 193 43.38 28.41 -22.38
CA THR A 193 43.70 29.82 -22.56
C THR A 193 44.93 30.20 -21.72
N ASN A 194 45.79 31.06 -22.24
CA ASN A 194 46.91 31.63 -21.49
C ASN A 194 47.19 33.08 -21.93
N SER A 195 48.04 33.80 -21.17
CA SER A 195 48.27 35.24 -21.38
C SER A 195 48.92 35.59 -22.72
N GLN A 196 49.65 34.64 -23.31
CA GLN A 196 50.35 34.83 -24.58
C GLN A 196 49.50 34.41 -25.78
N ARG A 197 48.56 33.50 -25.55
CA ARG A 197 47.67 32.92 -26.57
C ARG A 197 46.29 32.69 -25.94
N PRO A 198 45.43 33.72 -25.93
CA PRO A 198 44.04 33.51 -25.54
C PRO A 198 43.39 32.52 -26.50
N THR A 199 42.52 31.68 -25.96
CA THR A 199 41.59 30.88 -26.76
C THR A 199 40.20 31.47 -26.61
N TYR A 200 39.34 31.28 -27.61
CA TYR A 200 38.06 31.98 -27.67
C TYR A 200 36.89 31.00 -27.61
N ILE A 201 35.70 31.53 -27.36
CA ILE A 201 34.44 30.78 -27.40
C ILE A 201 33.52 31.43 -28.44
N ALA A 202 32.96 30.63 -29.34
CA ALA A 202 31.80 31.01 -30.14
C ALA A 202 30.53 30.58 -29.39
N PRO A 203 29.77 31.51 -28.78
CA PRO A 203 28.70 31.21 -27.80
C PRO A 203 27.37 30.78 -28.46
N VAL A 204 27.37 29.77 -29.31
CA VAL A 204 26.17 29.38 -30.08
C VAL A 204 25.03 28.91 -29.17
N GLY A 205 25.34 28.14 -28.13
CA GLY A 205 24.35 27.73 -27.13
C GLY A 205 23.64 28.91 -26.43
N LEU A 206 24.36 30.00 -26.18
CA LEU A 206 23.77 31.20 -25.60
C LEU A 206 22.86 31.94 -26.59
N ALA A 207 23.16 31.90 -27.89
CA ALA A 207 22.25 32.44 -28.92
C ALA A 207 20.96 31.61 -29.05
N PHE A 208 21.02 30.29 -28.86
CA PHE A 208 19.82 29.46 -28.73
C PHE A 208 19.04 29.86 -27.46
N LYS A 209 19.74 30.12 -26.36
CA LYS A 209 19.15 30.57 -25.09
C LYS A 209 18.48 31.93 -25.22
N HIS A 210 19.06 32.86 -25.97
CA HIS A 210 18.46 34.16 -26.26
C HIS A 210 17.06 34.02 -26.88
N ILE A 211 16.93 33.18 -27.91
CA ILE A 211 15.65 32.93 -28.58
C ILE A 211 14.69 32.17 -27.65
N HIS A 212 15.19 31.19 -26.90
CA HIS A 212 14.40 30.49 -25.87
C HIS A 212 13.76 31.47 -24.88
N ASP A 213 14.59 32.34 -24.28
CA ASP A 213 14.16 33.27 -23.25
C ASP A 213 13.22 34.34 -23.82
N ALA A 214 13.44 34.78 -25.05
CA ALA A 214 12.53 35.70 -25.75
C ALA A 214 11.13 35.09 -25.94
N VAL A 215 11.04 33.79 -26.27
CA VAL A 215 9.75 33.09 -26.35
C VAL A 215 9.10 32.98 -24.96
N GLN A 216 9.86 32.58 -23.94
CA GLN A 216 9.34 32.49 -22.56
C GLN A 216 8.83 33.84 -22.05
N GLN A 217 9.53 34.94 -22.33
CA GLN A 217 9.12 36.30 -21.97
C GLN A 217 7.84 36.76 -22.67
N SER A 218 7.50 36.17 -23.82
CA SER A 218 6.22 36.42 -24.50
C SER A 218 5.01 35.75 -23.82
N GLY A 219 5.25 34.91 -22.80
CA GLY A 219 4.23 34.14 -22.09
C GLY A 219 3.88 32.80 -22.75
N LEU A 220 4.66 32.38 -23.76
CA LEU A 220 4.56 31.08 -24.42
C LEU A 220 5.64 30.15 -23.87
N ASN A 221 5.33 28.86 -23.71
CA ASN A 221 6.35 27.87 -23.42
C ASN A 221 7.18 27.60 -24.69
N ALA A 222 8.50 27.82 -24.61
CA ALA A 222 9.41 27.73 -25.74
C ALA A 222 9.44 26.34 -26.40
N THR A 223 9.18 25.28 -25.62
CA THR A 223 9.20 23.89 -26.10
C THR A 223 7.84 23.40 -26.60
N ASP A 224 6.76 24.13 -26.34
CA ASP A 224 5.40 23.69 -26.66
C ASP A 224 4.95 24.11 -28.06
N GLY A 225 4.91 23.14 -28.97
CA GLY A 225 4.43 23.35 -30.33
C GLY A 225 5.42 24.14 -31.19
N PRO A 226 4.98 24.68 -32.35
CA PRO A 226 5.86 25.42 -33.25
C PRO A 226 6.11 26.84 -32.73
N THR A 227 7.25 27.06 -32.08
CA THR A 227 7.75 28.37 -31.64
C THR A 227 8.99 28.77 -32.44
N SER A 228 9.45 30.02 -32.28
CA SER A 228 10.73 30.46 -32.87
C SER A 228 11.93 29.73 -32.25
N PHE A 229 11.82 29.25 -31.00
CA PHE A 229 12.85 28.41 -30.38
C PHE A 229 12.82 26.97 -30.91
N SER A 230 11.66 26.31 -30.91
CA SER A 230 11.53 24.92 -31.39
C SER A 230 11.94 24.77 -32.87
N SER A 231 11.77 25.84 -33.65
CA SER A 231 12.18 25.89 -35.06
C SER A 231 13.70 25.86 -35.26
N LEU A 232 14.51 26.04 -34.21
CA LEU A 232 15.97 25.87 -34.28
C LEU A 232 16.39 24.39 -34.36
N TYR A 233 15.49 23.47 -34.05
CA TYR A 233 15.76 22.03 -33.97
C TYR A 233 15.08 21.26 -35.11
N THR A 234 15.65 20.11 -35.44
CA THR A 234 14.91 19.07 -36.16
C THR A 234 13.94 18.34 -35.22
N SER A 235 13.13 17.44 -35.77
CA SER A 235 12.09 16.73 -35.00
C SER A 235 12.60 15.83 -33.86
N ASP A 236 13.92 15.65 -33.74
CA ASP A 236 14.56 14.89 -32.67
C ASP A 236 14.90 15.75 -31.43
N GLY A 237 14.63 17.06 -31.47
CA GLY A 237 14.90 17.98 -30.37
C GLY A 237 16.39 18.17 -30.05
N SER A 238 17.30 17.74 -30.93
CA SER A 238 18.74 17.74 -30.67
C SER A 238 19.53 18.33 -31.84
N HIS A 239 19.37 17.79 -33.06
CA HIS A 239 20.10 18.28 -34.22
C HIS A 239 19.54 19.64 -34.68
N PRO A 240 20.39 20.52 -35.24
CA PRO A 240 19.95 21.83 -35.66
C PRO A 240 19.14 21.73 -36.95
N SER A 241 18.05 22.49 -37.02
CA SER A 241 17.36 22.78 -38.27
C SER A 241 18.23 23.71 -39.15
N ILE A 242 17.70 24.10 -40.30
CA ILE A 242 18.33 25.14 -41.13
C ILE A 242 18.49 26.47 -40.38
N ASP A 243 17.53 26.83 -39.52
CA ASP A 243 17.55 28.04 -38.69
C ASP A 243 18.66 27.93 -37.64
N GLY A 244 18.71 26.83 -36.89
CA GLY A 244 19.74 26.61 -35.88
C GLY A 244 21.15 26.58 -36.47
N THR A 245 21.30 26.01 -37.66
CA THR A 245 22.60 26.00 -38.36
C THR A 245 22.99 27.40 -38.83
N TYR A 246 22.05 28.18 -39.36
CA TYR A 246 22.34 29.55 -39.78
C TYR A 246 22.66 30.47 -38.59
N LEU A 247 21.95 30.31 -37.47
CA LEU A 247 22.26 31.01 -36.22
C LEU A 247 23.69 30.71 -35.76
N ALA A 248 24.11 29.44 -35.78
CA ALA A 248 25.47 29.04 -35.45
C ALA A 248 26.51 29.72 -36.36
N ALA A 249 26.24 29.79 -37.67
CA ALA A 249 27.10 30.48 -38.62
C ALA A 249 27.19 31.99 -38.34
N CYS A 250 26.08 32.65 -37.99
CA CYS A 250 26.06 34.07 -37.61
C CYS A 250 26.89 34.33 -36.34
N VAL A 251 26.73 33.52 -35.30
CA VAL A 251 27.50 33.66 -34.06
C VAL A 251 29.01 33.49 -34.32
N MET A 252 29.39 32.48 -35.10
CA MET A 252 30.79 32.25 -35.46
C MET A 252 31.36 33.39 -36.31
N HIS A 253 30.59 33.93 -37.25
CA HIS A 253 30.96 35.11 -38.04
C HIS A 253 31.26 36.31 -37.15
N SER A 254 30.35 36.69 -36.26
CA SER A 254 30.54 37.82 -35.35
C SER A 254 31.66 37.59 -34.33
N THR A 255 31.83 36.35 -33.87
CA THR A 255 32.96 35.94 -33.01
C THR A 255 34.30 36.19 -33.72
N ILE A 256 34.43 35.80 -34.98
CA ILE A 256 35.68 35.86 -35.73
C ILE A 256 36.01 37.29 -36.18
N THR A 257 35.01 37.99 -36.73
CA THR A 257 35.23 39.26 -37.45
C THR A 257 35.03 40.49 -36.57
N GLY A 258 34.25 40.38 -35.49
CA GLY A 258 33.78 41.54 -34.73
C GLY A 258 32.76 42.38 -35.48
N GLU A 259 32.23 41.88 -36.59
CA GLU A 259 31.20 42.53 -37.38
C GLU A 259 29.81 41.95 -37.09
N ALA A 260 28.80 42.80 -37.22
CA ALA A 260 27.40 42.40 -37.13
C ALA A 260 27.02 41.44 -38.28
N ALA A 261 26.29 40.38 -37.94
CA ALA A 261 25.65 39.47 -38.86
C ALA A 261 24.36 40.06 -39.46
N VAL A 262 23.77 41.09 -38.85
CA VAL A 262 22.60 41.79 -39.42
C VAL A 262 22.90 42.34 -40.81
N GLY A 263 22.09 41.92 -41.78
CA GLY A 263 22.18 42.36 -43.17
C GLY A 263 23.02 41.45 -44.07
N ARG A 264 23.58 40.35 -43.54
CA ARG A 264 24.27 39.33 -44.36
C ARG A 264 23.29 38.42 -45.09
N GLU A 265 23.76 37.81 -46.18
CA GLU A 265 22.96 36.83 -46.92
C GLU A 265 22.61 35.59 -46.07
N SER A 266 21.38 35.09 -46.22
CA SER A 266 20.90 33.89 -45.53
C SER A 266 20.50 32.80 -46.55
N PRO A 267 20.44 31.54 -46.12
CA PRO A 267 19.90 30.46 -46.94
C PRO A 267 18.49 30.77 -47.44
N SER A 268 18.20 30.48 -48.71
CA SER A 268 16.90 30.79 -49.34
C SER A 268 15.71 30.05 -48.72
N GLN A 269 15.97 29.07 -47.86
CA GLN A 269 14.98 28.34 -47.07
C GLN A 269 14.46 29.12 -45.84
N ILE A 270 15.16 30.18 -45.42
CA ILE A 270 14.81 31.01 -44.25
C ILE A 270 14.12 32.28 -44.74
N SER A 271 12.99 32.66 -44.13
CA SER A 271 12.29 33.90 -44.50
C SER A 271 13.07 35.13 -44.07
N PRO A 272 12.94 36.29 -44.75
CA PRO A 272 13.67 37.51 -44.38
C PRO A 272 13.43 37.96 -42.93
N GLU A 273 12.22 37.80 -42.41
CA GLU A 273 11.89 38.14 -41.02
C GLU A 273 12.62 37.24 -40.04
N ARG A 274 12.67 35.93 -40.33
CA ARG A 274 13.38 34.95 -39.51
C ARG A 274 14.89 35.14 -39.60
N THR A 275 15.41 35.44 -40.79
CA THR A 275 16.82 35.81 -40.98
C THR A 275 17.22 36.97 -40.07
N LEU A 276 16.41 38.03 -40.04
CA LEU A 276 16.69 39.18 -39.19
C LEU A 276 16.69 38.80 -37.70
N GLU A 277 15.72 38.01 -37.24
CA GLU A 277 15.65 37.52 -35.85
C GLU A 277 16.91 36.73 -35.47
N LEU A 278 17.34 35.78 -36.32
CA LEU A 278 18.53 34.96 -36.07
C LEU A 278 19.83 35.79 -36.06
N GLN A 279 19.96 36.75 -36.97
CA GLN A 279 21.10 37.67 -37.01
C GLN A 279 21.15 38.57 -35.77
N GLN A 280 20.00 39.12 -35.36
CA GLN A 280 19.90 39.96 -34.16
C GLN A 280 20.20 39.16 -32.89
N ALA A 281 19.75 37.92 -32.79
CA ALA A 281 20.08 37.04 -31.67
C ALA A 281 21.58 36.75 -31.61
N ALA A 282 22.22 36.46 -32.74
CA ALA A 282 23.67 36.25 -32.81
C ALA A 282 24.45 37.52 -32.39
N ASP A 283 24.08 38.68 -32.93
CA ASP A 283 24.72 39.96 -32.63
C ASP A 283 24.53 40.36 -31.15
N ALA A 284 23.31 40.21 -30.62
CA ALA A 284 23.03 40.48 -29.22
C ALA A 284 23.86 39.57 -28.31
N THR A 285 23.96 38.28 -28.65
CA THR A 285 24.76 37.32 -27.88
C THR A 285 26.21 37.79 -27.80
N VAL A 286 26.87 37.98 -28.95
CA VAL A 286 28.32 38.27 -29.03
C VAL A 286 28.67 39.67 -28.50
N PHE A 287 27.88 40.70 -28.83
CA PHE A 287 28.25 42.08 -28.53
C PHE A 287 27.66 42.63 -27.22
N ASN A 288 26.56 42.07 -26.73
CA ASN A 288 25.84 42.64 -25.58
C ASN A 288 25.74 41.68 -24.39
N GLU A 289 25.64 40.37 -24.60
CA GLU A 289 25.27 39.40 -23.55
C GLU A 289 26.46 38.61 -23.01
N THR A 290 27.57 38.55 -23.73
CA THR A 290 28.83 37.93 -23.28
C THR A 290 30.00 38.93 -23.22
N PRO A 291 29.87 40.07 -22.51
CA PRO A 291 30.94 41.07 -22.41
C PRO A 291 32.17 40.57 -21.63
N ASN A 292 32.03 39.45 -20.91
CA ASN A 292 33.09 38.76 -20.18
C ASN A 292 33.91 37.81 -21.06
N TYR A 293 33.48 37.53 -22.30
CA TYR A 293 34.26 36.69 -23.21
C TYR A 293 35.28 37.53 -23.94
N THR A 294 36.49 36.99 -24.11
CA THR A 294 37.50 37.57 -24.99
C THR A 294 37.25 37.08 -26.41
N TYR A 295 37.21 38.01 -27.37
CA TYR A 295 37.11 37.73 -28.80
C TYR A 295 38.40 38.04 -29.55
N PRO A 296 38.69 37.36 -30.69
CA PRO A 296 39.91 37.59 -31.45
C PRO A 296 40.16 39.05 -31.84
N TRP A 297 39.11 39.81 -32.17
CA TRP A 297 39.20 41.23 -32.56
C TRP A 297 39.35 42.20 -31.38
N GLN A 298 39.23 41.73 -30.13
CA GLN A 298 39.45 42.54 -28.92
C GLN A 298 40.90 42.53 -28.44
N VAL A 299 41.70 41.57 -28.92
CA VAL A 299 43.10 41.41 -28.51
C VAL A 299 44.00 42.27 -29.40
N GLU A 300 44.08 43.57 -29.11
CA GLU A 300 45.29 44.35 -29.42
C GLU A 300 46.34 44.02 -28.34
N ARG A 301 47.59 43.72 -28.73
CA ARG A 301 48.63 43.33 -27.78
C ARG A 301 48.93 44.47 -26.80
N SER A 302 48.34 44.44 -25.60
CA SER A 302 48.50 45.45 -24.55
C SER A 302 49.96 45.64 -24.15
N GLU A 303 50.35 46.91 -23.96
CA GLU A 303 51.67 47.33 -23.49
C GLU A 303 51.81 47.18 -21.97
N VAL A 304 50.74 47.04 -21.18
CA VAL A 304 50.84 46.77 -19.74
C VAL A 304 50.12 45.47 -19.40
N ARG A 305 50.81 44.58 -18.68
CA ARG A 305 50.34 43.21 -18.44
C ARG A 305 50.53 42.77 -17.01
N PHE A 306 49.58 42.00 -16.47
CA PHE A 306 49.83 41.20 -15.29
C PHE A 306 50.92 40.16 -15.58
N GLY A 307 51.81 39.91 -14.61
CA GLY A 307 52.83 38.88 -14.75
C GLY A 307 52.32 37.47 -14.44
N ALA A 308 51.07 37.35 -13.98
CA ALA A 308 50.37 36.09 -13.79
C ALA A 308 49.36 35.88 -14.93
N GLU A 309 49.19 34.63 -15.37
CA GLU A 309 48.23 34.27 -16.41
C GLU A 309 46.89 33.86 -15.79
N SER A 310 45.79 34.34 -16.37
CA SER A 310 44.42 33.97 -15.96
C SER A 310 44.21 32.46 -15.93
N GLY A 311 43.27 32.00 -15.09
CA GLY A 311 42.99 30.58 -14.88
C GLY A 311 43.66 29.97 -13.65
N SER A 312 44.33 30.79 -12.83
CA SER A 312 44.86 30.34 -11.53
C SER A 312 43.71 29.94 -10.59
N ILE A 313 43.85 28.79 -9.92
CA ILE A 313 42.91 28.34 -8.89
C ILE A 313 43.65 28.25 -7.55
N PHE A 314 43.13 28.89 -6.51
CA PHE A 314 43.65 28.77 -5.14
C PHE A 314 42.60 28.14 -4.23
N ASP A 315 43.05 27.26 -3.34
CA ASP A 315 42.17 26.64 -2.34
C ASP A 315 41.98 27.56 -1.13
N ILE A 316 40.75 27.66 -0.64
CA ILE A 316 40.43 28.38 0.59
C ILE A 316 39.44 27.59 1.44
N SER A 317 39.76 27.40 2.72
CA SER A 317 38.85 26.79 3.67
C SER A 317 37.68 27.73 4.00
N PRO A 318 36.50 27.20 4.36
CA PRO A 318 35.39 28.01 4.87
C PRO A 318 35.81 28.94 6.01
N ASP A 319 35.18 30.11 6.12
CA ASP A 319 35.43 31.13 7.15
C ASP A 319 36.93 31.45 7.38
N SER A 320 37.72 31.47 6.30
CA SER A 320 39.17 31.70 6.34
C SER A 320 39.59 32.85 5.43
N SER A 321 40.78 33.41 5.69
CA SER A 321 41.37 34.47 4.85
C SER A 321 42.64 34.00 4.16
N ILE A 322 42.77 34.32 2.87
CA ILE A 322 43.99 34.11 2.08
C ILE A 322 44.59 35.46 1.67
N GLY A 323 45.92 35.59 1.76
CA GLY A 323 46.66 36.75 1.24
C GLY A 323 47.18 36.45 -0.17
N LEU A 324 46.90 37.34 -1.12
CA LEU A 324 47.30 37.24 -2.51
C LEU A 324 48.21 38.41 -2.90
N ASN A 325 49.17 38.14 -3.79
CA ASN A 325 50.12 39.13 -4.26
C ASN A 325 50.48 38.86 -5.73
N PHE A 326 50.10 39.76 -6.62
CA PHE A 326 50.33 39.64 -8.06
C PHE A 326 51.13 40.81 -8.58
N ASN A 327 51.93 40.58 -9.61
CA ASN A 327 52.66 41.65 -10.26
C ASN A 327 52.02 42.07 -11.59
N PHE A 328 52.32 43.30 -12.02
CA PHE A 328 52.10 43.77 -13.38
C PHE A 328 53.32 44.53 -13.88
N THR A 329 53.53 44.57 -15.20
CA THR A 329 54.67 45.24 -15.85
C THR A 329 54.19 46.08 -17.02
N ASN A 330 54.70 47.30 -17.12
CA ASN A 330 54.53 48.14 -18.30
C ASN A 330 55.69 47.87 -19.28
N HIS A 331 55.38 47.38 -20.47
CA HIS A 331 56.29 47.09 -21.59
C HIS A 331 56.39 48.24 -22.60
N ALA A 332 55.64 49.33 -22.42
CA ALA A 332 55.85 50.53 -23.20
C ALA A 332 57.22 51.14 -22.89
N GLU A 333 57.82 51.83 -23.87
CA GLU A 333 59.12 52.50 -23.71
C GLU A 333 59.07 53.75 -22.80
N VAL A 334 57.91 54.07 -22.20
CA VAL A 334 57.66 55.25 -21.37
C VAL A 334 57.00 54.87 -20.04
N ASP A 335 57.37 55.58 -18.98
CA ASP A 335 56.73 55.45 -17.67
C ASP A 335 55.29 55.98 -17.72
N ASP A 336 54.36 55.28 -17.05
CA ASP A 336 52.97 55.71 -16.89
C ASP A 336 52.47 55.42 -15.45
N SER A 337 51.16 55.49 -15.26
CA SER A 337 50.42 55.07 -14.08
C SER A 337 49.26 54.17 -14.50
N ALA A 338 48.98 53.15 -13.68
CA ALA A 338 47.93 52.18 -13.92
C ALA A 338 46.94 52.19 -12.76
N LEU A 339 45.65 52.29 -13.06
CA LEU A 339 44.57 52.05 -12.12
C LEU A 339 44.32 50.54 -12.06
N VAL A 340 44.45 49.94 -10.88
CA VAL A 340 44.12 48.53 -10.63
C VAL A 340 42.88 48.46 -9.77
N SER A 341 41.82 47.80 -10.25
CA SER A 341 40.63 47.47 -9.48
C SER A 341 40.43 45.95 -9.41
N ILE A 342 39.83 45.47 -8.33
CA ILE A 342 39.60 44.04 -8.10
C ILE A 342 38.14 43.83 -7.75
N ASN A 343 37.49 42.95 -8.51
CA ASN A 343 36.11 42.55 -8.32
C ASN A 343 36.04 41.06 -7.96
N GLY A 344 35.02 40.70 -7.20
CA GLY A 344 34.79 39.35 -6.73
C GLY A 344 33.29 39.05 -6.58
N PRO A 345 32.93 37.81 -6.24
CA PRO A 345 31.54 37.41 -6.11
C PRO A 345 30.91 37.99 -4.85
N GLN A 346 29.59 38.09 -4.84
CA GLN A 346 28.84 38.56 -3.68
C GLN A 346 29.08 37.65 -2.45
N GLY A 347 29.16 38.24 -1.25
CA GLY A 347 29.38 37.52 0.00
C GLY A 347 30.86 37.28 0.34
N TRP A 348 31.78 37.46 -0.61
CA TRP A 348 33.21 37.39 -0.39
C TRP A 348 33.77 38.75 0.02
N GLN A 349 34.58 38.78 1.07
CA GLN A 349 35.17 40.03 1.55
C GLN A 349 36.58 40.17 1.01
N MET A 350 36.87 41.31 0.38
CA MET A 350 38.21 41.63 -0.12
C MET A 350 38.74 42.87 0.60
N ALA A 351 40.00 42.84 0.98
CA ALA A 351 40.63 43.95 1.68
C ALA A 351 42.06 44.17 1.22
N TRP A 352 42.47 45.45 1.21
CA TRP A 352 43.85 45.87 0.99
C TRP A 352 44.19 47.04 1.91
N SER A 353 45.45 47.47 1.91
CA SER A 353 45.92 48.53 2.80
C SER A 353 45.68 49.96 2.28
N TYR A 354 45.08 50.11 1.10
CA TYR A 354 44.85 51.42 0.46
C TYR A 354 43.52 52.04 0.92
N PRO A 355 43.40 53.39 0.94
CA PRO A 355 42.21 54.08 1.41
C PRO A 355 41.01 53.97 0.46
N GLU A 356 41.23 53.70 -0.82
CA GLU A 356 40.19 53.48 -1.83
C GLU A 356 39.51 52.12 -1.62
N GLN A 357 38.25 52.00 -2.07
CA GLN A 357 37.61 50.69 -2.13
C GLN A 357 38.28 49.83 -3.21
N ILE A 358 38.43 48.54 -2.94
CA ILE A 358 39.16 47.62 -3.82
C ILE A 358 38.53 47.50 -5.22
N SER A 359 37.20 47.64 -5.31
CA SER A 359 36.44 47.68 -6.56
C SER A 359 36.55 49.00 -7.32
N ASP A 360 36.74 50.11 -6.61
CA ASP A 360 36.89 51.45 -7.21
C ASP A 360 38.31 51.64 -7.79
N GLY A 361 39.26 50.90 -7.26
CA GLY A 361 40.64 50.80 -7.74
C GLY A 361 41.61 51.78 -7.06
N HIS A 362 42.90 51.49 -7.20
CA HIS A 362 44.01 52.29 -6.69
C HIS A 362 45.01 52.57 -7.81
N GLN A 363 45.58 53.78 -7.83
CA GLN A 363 46.52 54.18 -8.88
C GLN A 363 47.95 53.81 -8.47
N PHE A 364 48.54 52.86 -9.20
CA PHE A 364 49.91 52.43 -9.07
C PHE A 364 50.81 53.16 -10.08
N LEU A 365 52.08 53.38 -9.72
CA LEU A 365 53.09 53.76 -10.71
C LEU A 365 53.31 52.58 -11.66
N ALA A 366 53.48 52.84 -12.96
CA ALA A 366 53.74 51.83 -13.98
C ALA A 366 55.02 52.18 -14.78
N PRO A 367 56.21 52.11 -14.15
CA PRO A 367 57.48 52.38 -14.82
C PRO A 367 57.79 51.34 -15.91
N SER A 368 58.43 51.81 -16.97
CA SER A 368 58.82 50.98 -18.12
C SER A 368 59.72 49.81 -17.69
N ASP A 369 59.40 48.62 -18.20
CA ASP A 369 60.07 47.33 -18.00
C ASP A 369 60.32 46.92 -16.53
N THR A 370 59.55 47.49 -15.59
CA THR A 370 59.76 47.27 -14.15
C THR A 370 58.49 46.74 -13.47
N PRO A 371 58.51 45.52 -12.89
CA PRO A 371 57.34 44.92 -12.28
C PRO A 371 56.92 45.66 -11.00
N GLN A 372 55.61 45.82 -10.84
CA GLN A 372 54.93 46.41 -9.70
C GLN A 372 54.07 45.35 -9.03
N TRP A 373 53.81 45.47 -7.73
CA TRP A 373 53.11 44.44 -6.95
C TRP A 373 51.83 44.98 -6.33
N VAL A 374 50.77 44.18 -6.43
CA VAL A 374 49.45 44.44 -5.87
C VAL A 374 49.15 43.35 -4.85
N GLN A 375 49.07 43.75 -3.58
CA GLN A 375 48.78 42.86 -2.46
C GLN A 375 47.39 43.15 -1.89
N PHE A 376 46.63 42.08 -1.66
CA PHE A 376 45.31 42.12 -1.03
C PHE A 376 45.02 40.80 -0.33
N SER A 377 43.91 40.73 0.40
CA SER A 377 43.41 39.51 1.02
C SER A 377 41.96 39.27 0.64
N VAL A 378 41.60 37.99 0.54
CA VAL A 378 40.23 37.55 0.33
C VAL A 378 39.82 36.69 1.52
N THR A 379 38.65 36.96 2.09
CA THR A 379 38.02 36.17 3.14
C THR A 379 36.80 35.47 2.57
N SER A 380 36.77 34.15 2.71
CA SER A 380 35.63 33.32 2.31
C SER A 380 34.46 33.50 3.30
N PRO A 381 33.20 33.40 2.85
CA PRO A 381 32.06 33.34 3.76
C PRO A 381 32.12 32.08 4.66
N ALA A 382 31.24 32.02 5.67
CA ALA A 382 30.96 30.79 6.41
C ALA A 382 29.99 29.90 5.61
N VAL A 383 29.92 28.61 5.95
CA VAL A 383 28.90 27.71 5.38
C VAL A 383 27.58 27.92 6.10
N GLU A 384 26.56 28.36 5.37
CA GLU A 384 25.18 28.50 5.84
C GLU A 384 24.26 27.71 4.91
N GLU A 385 23.40 26.86 5.48
CA GLU A 385 22.47 26.00 4.73
C GLU A 385 23.13 25.15 3.62
N GLY A 386 24.40 24.77 3.83
CA GLY A 386 25.16 23.97 2.87
C GLY A 386 25.85 24.76 1.75
N PHE A 387 25.81 26.10 1.78
CA PHE A 387 26.46 26.97 0.79
C PHE A 387 27.53 27.87 1.41
N PRO A 388 28.61 28.22 0.68
CA PRO A 388 28.95 27.74 -0.67
C PRO A 388 29.33 26.26 -0.71
N LEU A 389 29.03 25.60 -1.84
CA LEU A 389 29.31 24.17 -2.05
C LEU A 389 30.82 23.89 -2.02
N ALA A 390 31.22 22.73 -1.53
CA ALA A 390 32.61 22.32 -1.63
C ALA A 390 33.02 22.17 -3.10
N ASN A 391 34.28 22.51 -3.40
CA ASN A 391 34.85 22.54 -4.74
C ASN A 391 34.21 23.53 -5.72
N SER A 392 33.25 24.36 -5.30
CA SER A 392 32.76 25.43 -6.17
C SER A 392 33.88 26.44 -6.44
N LEU A 393 33.96 26.88 -7.70
CA LEU A 393 34.90 27.91 -8.13
C LEU A 393 34.22 29.27 -8.04
N HIS A 394 34.85 30.18 -7.30
CA HIS A 394 34.41 31.56 -7.16
C HIS A 394 35.37 32.48 -7.88
N GLN A 395 34.90 33.11 -8.95
CA GLN A 395 35.71 33.92 -9.84
C GLN A 395 35.98 35.32 -9.27
N PHE A 396 37.22 35.76 -9.42
CA PHE A 396 37.70 37.10 -9.12
C PHE A 396 38.39 37.66 -10.37
N SER A 397 38.23 38.96 -10.59
CA SER A 397 38.82 39.66 -11.72
C SER A 397 39.60 40.88 -11.25
N MET A 398 40.87 40.92 -11.61
CA MET A 398 41.70 42.11 -11.50
C MET A 398 41.73 42.81 -12.84
N HIS A 399 41.31 44.07 -12.87
CA HIS A 399 41.33 44.92 -14.04
C HIS A 399 42.41 45.98 -13.88
N LEU A 400 43.24 46.11 -14.92
CA LEU A 400 44.31 47.08 -15.00
C LEU A 400 44.05 47.97 -16.21
N ILE A 401 44.10 49.29 -16.00
CA ILE A 401 44.00 50.29 -17.08
C ILE A 401 45.00 51.43 -16.88
N THR A 402 45.74 51.79 -17.91
CA THR A 402 46.67 52.93 -17.92
C THR A 402 46.01 54.21 -18.40
N THR A 403 46.72 55.34 -18.24
CA THR A 403 46.19 56.66 -18.63
C THR A 403 46.07 56.81 -20.15
N ASP A 404 46.90 56.09 -20.90
CA ASP A 404 46.87 56.04 -22.37
C ASP A 404 45.81 55.09 -22.95
N GLY A 405 45.12 54.32 -22.10
CA GLY A 405 44.05 53.41 -22.48
C GLY A 405 44.47 51.95 -22.71
N SER A 406 45.74 51.61 -22.49
CA SER A 406 46.18 50.19 -22.43
C SER A 406 45.53 49.49 -21.24
N GLN A 407 45.13 48.23 -21.44
CA GLN A 407 44.33 47.50 -20.46
C GLN A 407 44.67 46.01 -20.48
N ASP A 408 44.54 45.37 -19.33
CA ASP A 408 44.73 43.94 -19.15
C ASP A 408 43.87 43.42 -18.00
N TRP A 409 43.57 42.12 -18.03
CA TRP A 409 42.76 41.45 -17.03
C TRP A 409 43.45 40.19 -16.53
N TYR A 410 43.44 40.01 -15.21
CA TYR A 410 43.82 38.77 -14.56
C TYR A 410 42.63 38.18 -13.81
N ASN A 411 42.13 37.06 -14.34
CA ASN A 411 41.01 36.33 -13.78
C ASN A 411 41.52 35.08 -13.05
N PHE A 412 41.15 34.92 -11.79
CA PHE A 412 41.51 33.77 -10.97
C PHE A 412 40.29 33.28 -10.18
N SER A 413 40.31 32.04 -9.76
CA SER A 413 39.23 31.44 -8.99
C SER A 413 39.72 30.99 -7.62
N LEU A 414 38.86 31.11 -6.61
CA LEU A 414 39.04 30.43 -5.34
C LEU A 414 38.16 29.19 -5.32
N ARG A 415 38.78 28.02 -5.12
CA ARG A 415 38.07 26.75 -4.90
C ARG A 415 37.71 26.64 -3.42
N TYR A 416 36.41 26.55 -3.15
CA TYR A 416 35.88 26.53 -1.81
C TYR A 416 36.11 25.17 -1.13
N GLY A 417 36.62 25.18 0.09
CA GLY A 417 36.96 23.97 0.84
C GLY A 417 35.73 23.25 1.42
N PHE A 418 35.98 22.07 1.97
CA PHE A 418 34.96 21.27 2.63
C PHE A 418 34.64 21.79 4.03
N HIS A 419 33.35 21.77 4.37
CA HIS A 419 32.80 21.89 5.71
C HIS A 419 32.01 20.61 6.00
N TYR A 420 32.19 20.05 7.19
CA TYR A 420 31.55 18.81 7.62
C TYR A 420 30.63 19.10 8.80
N GLY A 421 29.59 18.28 8.96
CA GLY A 421 28.72 18.39 10.12
C GLY A 421 27.39 17.70 9.90
N ALA A 422 26.84 17.18 11.00
CA ALA A 422 25.51 16.58 11.03
C ALA A 422 24.77 17.06 12.28
N THR A 423 23.45 17.21 12.17
CA THR A 423 22.61 17.49 13.33
C THR A 423 21.37 16.64 13.33
N ILE A 424 20.91 16.26 14.52
CA ILE A 424 19.61 15.59 14.69
C ILE A 424 18.56 16.68 14.79
N THR A 425 17.65 16.75 13.82
CA THR A 425 16.59 17.78 13.76
C THR A 425 15.31 17.33 14.45
N SER A 426 15.05 16.02 14.45
CA SER A 426 13.89 15.39 15.10
C SER A 426 14.26 14.02 15.68
N GLY A 427 13.71 13.67 16.83
CA GLY A 427 13.95 12.40 17.52
C GLY A 427 14.34 12.55 19.00
N GLY A 428 14.37 11.43 19.72
CA GLY A 428 14.58 11.41 21.17
C GLY A 428 13.30 11.65 21.99
N GLY A 429 13.46 11.85 23.29
CA GLY A 429 12.36 12.08 24.23
C GLY A 429 11.86 10.80 24.90
N ASN A 430 10.55 10.70 25.13
CA ASN A 430 9.95 9.59 25.86
C ASN A 430 8.98 8.81 24.98
N ALA A 431 9.04 7.48 25.04
CA ALA A 431 8.07 6.57 24.43
C ALA A 431 7.59 5.53 25.45
N SER A 432 6.41 4.97 25.22
CA SER A 432 5.84 3.89 26.01
C SER A 432 5.66 2.64 25.15
N ILE A 433 5.88 1.48 25.74
CA ILE A 433 5.74 0.18 25.08
C ILE A 433 5.11 -0.83 26.03
N SER A 434 4.38 -1.81 25.51
CA SER A 434 3.89 -2.94 26.30
C SER A 434 5.04 -3.90 26.64
N PRO A 435 4.92 -4.72 27.71
CA PRO A 435 5.91 -5.76 27.99
C PRO A 435 6.04 -6.75 26.83
N GLY A 436 7.27 -7.14 26.48
CA GLY A 436 7.54 -8.13 25.41
C GLY A 436 7.37 -7.63 23.97
N GLU A 437 6.76 -6.46 23.77
CA GLU A 437 6.47 -5.89 22.45
C GLU A 437 7.69 -5.18 21.81
N VAL A 438 7.51 -4.79 20.55
CA VAL A 438 8.50 -4.06 19.75
C VAL A 438 7.92 -2.74 19.25
N ILE A 439 8.69 -1.65 19.36
CA ILE A 439 8.33 -0.32 18.86
C ILE A 439 9.40 0.22 17.91
N GLY A 440 8.99 0.97 16.89
CA GLY A 440 9.88 1.76 16.04
C GLY A 440 9.87 3.23 16.46
N VAL A 441 11.05 3.83 16.60
CA VAL A 441 11.26 5.27 16.79
C VAL A 441 12.02 5.80 15.59
N PHE A 442 11.61 6.95 15.08
CA PHE A 442 12.25 7.62 13.96
C PHE A 442 13.13 8.76 14.45
N VAL A 443 14.25 8.98 13.77
CA VAL A 443 15.16 10.10 13.97
C VAL A 443 15.47 10.72 12.61
N GLU A 444 15.40 12.04 12.52
CA GLU A 444 15.75 12.81 11.33
C GLU A 444 17.11 13.48 11.54
N ILE A 445 17.99 13.32 10.56
CA ILE A 445 19.36 13.82 10.61
C ILE A 445 19.59 14.68 9.38
N MET A 446 20.07 15.90 9.59
CA MET A 446 20.39 16.87 8.55
C MET A 446 21.89 16.95 8.29
N ASN A 447 22.27 17.02 7.01
CA ASN A 447 23.63 17.31 6.58
C ASN A 447 23.89 18.83 6.68
N LEU A 448 24.75 19.24 7.63
CA LEU A 448 25.22 20.63 7.79
C LEU A 448 26.48 20.93 6.98
N GLY A 449 27.07 19.92 6.33
CA GLY A 449 28.19 20.09 5.43
C GLY A 449 27.79 20.74 4.11
N ASN A 450 28.79 21.14 3.34
CA ASN A 450 28.62 21.79 2.03
C ASN A 450 28.88 20.86 0.83
N SER A 451 28.86 19.55 1.04
CA SER A 451 28.95 18.54 -0.02
C SER A 451 27.99 17.39 0.24
N VAL A 452 27.74 16.57 -0.78
CA VAL A 452 27.02 15.30 -0.60
C VAL A 452 27.80 14.40 0.36
N ARG A 453 27.12 13.83 1.37
CA ARG A 453 27.75 13.07 2.46
C ARG A 453 26.94 11.85 2.89
N ASP A 454 27.67 10.86 3.39
CA ASP A 454 27.10 9.74 4.13
C ASP A 454 27.19 10.05 5.62
N LEU A 455 26.03 10.10 6.28
CA LEU A 455 25.93 10.36 7.71
C LEU A 455 25.90 9.05 8.50
N SER A 456 26.58 9.04 9.63
CA SER A 456 26.67 7.88 10.52
C SER A 456 25.76 8.07 11.73
N ILE A 457 25.21 6.95 12.20
CA ILE A 457 24.35 6.87 13.38
C ILE A 457 24.78 5.71 14.28
N ALA A 458 24.73 5.92 15.59
CA ALA A 458 24.88 4.88 16.61
C ALA A 458 23.98 5.15 17.80
N ILE A 459 23.74 4.11 18.59
CA ILE A 459 23.01 4.16 19.86
C ILE A 459 23.90 3.66 21.01
N ALA A 460 23.74 4.22 22.20
CA ALA A 460 24.50 3.82 23.40
C ALA A 460 23.61 3.84 24.65
N PRO A 461 23.58 2.77 25.47
CA PRO A 461 22.76 2.75 26.68
C PRO A 461 23.29 3.75 27.71
N THR A 462 22.38 4.45 28.39
CA THR A 462 22.68 5.43 29.42
C THR A 462 21.92 5.16 30.72
N ASP A 463 22.47 5.62 31.84
CA ASP A 463 21.75 5.64 33.11
C ASP A 463 20.79 6.84 33.21
N GLU A 464 20.06 6.95 34.33
CA GLU A 464 19.12 8.06 34.56
C GLU A 464 19.80 9.45 34.61
N ASN A 465 21.11 9.50 34.82
CA ASN A 465 21.91 10.72 34.85
C ASN A 465 22.55 11.03 33.48
N GLY A 466 22.29 10.21 32.45
CA GLY A 466 22.89 10.35 31.12
C GLY A 466 24.33 9.84 31.01
N ILE A 467 24.80 9.05 31.97
CA ILE A 467 26.13 8.44 31.93
C ILE A 467 26.08 7.19 31.07
N ARG A 468 26.98 7.07 30.08
CA ARG A 468 27.06 5.90 29.20
C ARG A 468 27.45 4.64 29.98
N MET A 469 26.68 3.58 29.79
CA MET A 469 26.81 2.30 30.49
C MET A 469 27.40 1.19 29.61
N GLY A 470 27.67 1.47 28.33
CA GLY A 470 28.24 0.53 27.36
C GLY A 470 28.78 1.23 26.11
N ASP A 471 29.33 0.44 25.20
CA ASP A 471 29.84 0.93 23.91
C ASP A 471 28.69 1.39 23.00
N SER A 472 28.97 2.38 22.15
CA SER A 472 28.05 2.80 21.10
C SER A 472 28.13 1.85 19.90
N GLY A 473 26.98 1.56 19.28
CA GLY A 473 26.92 0.75 18.07
C GLY A 473 25.57 0.83 17.37
N LEU A 474 25.37 0.01 16.33
CA LEU A 474 24.07 -0.09 15.64
C LEU A 474 23.07 -0.96 16.41
N SER A 475 23.52 -1.70 17.42
CA SER A 475 22.66 -2.47 18.30
C SER A 475 23.18 -2.46 19.71
N ILE A 476 22.26 -2.46 20.68
CA ILE A 476 22.55 -2.51 22.10
C ILE A 476 21.62 -3.52 22.76
N SER A 477 22.14 -4.20 23.78
CA SER A 477 21.31 -4.98 24.69
C SER A 477 21.70 -4.64 26.12
N TYR A 478 20.70 -4.25 26.91
CA TYR A 478 20.90 -3.80 28.28
C TYR A 478 19.70 -4.20 29.12
N ASP A 479 19.97 -4.89 30.23
CA ASP A 479 18.95 -5.31 31.20
C ASP A 479 17.69 -5.96 30.57
N GLY A 480 17.90 -6.88 29.61
CA GLY A 480 16.82 -7.60 28.92
C GLY A 480 16.12 -6.81 27.81
N TRP A 481 16.44 -5.53 27.64
CA TRP A 481 16.05 -4.76 26.46
C TRP A 481 16.99 -5.02 25.29
N ALA A 482 16.48 -4.83 24.08
CA ALA A 482 17.27 -4.76 22.87
C ALA A 482 16.84 -3.54 22.06
N ALA A 483 17.80 -2.81 21.48
CA ALA A 483 17.52 -1.78 20.49
C ALA A 483 18.48 -1.92 19.31
N ILE A 484 17.99 -1.69 18.10
CA ILE A 484 18.75 -1.81 16.86
C ILE A 484 18.37 -0.69 15.90
N VAL A 485 19.37 -0.08 15.25
CA VAL A 485 19.16 0.78 14.09
C VAL A 485 18.83 -0.12 12.90
N LEU A 486 17.57 -0.11 12.46
CA LEU A 486 17.04 -1.00 11.44
C LEU A 486 17.29 -0.46 10.03
N SER A 487 16.95 0.81 9.81
CA SER A 487 17.10 1.50 8.53
C SER A 487 17.92 2.76 8.70
N LYS A 488 18.87 2.96 7.79
CA LYS A 488 19.68 4.17 7.66
C LYS A 488 19.98 4.54 6.20
N SER A 489 19.29 3.91 5.24
CA SER A 489 19.59 4.08 3.80
C SER A 489 19.39 5.50 3.31
N GLU A 490 18.50 6.26 3.97
CA GLU A 490 18.31 7.69 3.67
C GLU A 490 19.43 8.57 4.21
N LEU A 491 20.35 8.03 5.01
CA LEU A 491 21.54 8.76 5.48
C LEU A 491 22.70 8.69 4.49
N ASP A 492 22.58 7.87 3.44
CA ASP A 492 23.58 7.74 2.40
C ASP A 492 23.35 8.82 1.33
N SER A 493 24.43 9.46 0.86
CA SER A 493 24.41 10.47 -0.21
C SER A 493 23.45 11.64 0.02
N LEU A 494 23.38 12.15 1.25
CA LEU A 494 22.57 13.34 1.58
C LEU A 494 23.20 14.60 1.00
N SER A 495 22.40 15.35 0.24
CA SER A 495 22.77 16.68 -0.26
C SER A 495 22.97 17.68 0.88
N PRO A 496 23.74 18.76 0.67
CA PRO A 496 23.86 19.85 1.64
C PRO A 496 22.49 20.39 2.06
N GLY A 497 22.24 20.50 3.35
CA GLY A 497 20.97 20.99 3.92
C GLY A 497 19.80 20.00 3.85
N SER A 498 19.94 18.84 3.22
CA SER A 498 18.87 17.82 3.19
C SER A 498 18.84 16.96 4.44
N GLU A 499 17.68 16.40 4.75
CA GLU A 499 17.42 15.49 5.86
C GLU A 499 17.25 14.05 5.37
N GLY A 500 17.71 13.10 6.18
CA GLY A 500 17.44 11.68 6.01
C GLY A 500 16.92 11.07 7.30
N ALA A 501 16.00 10.10 7.19
CA ALA A 501 15.45 9.41 8.33
C ALA A 501 16.20 8.10 8.64
N ALA A 502 16.36 7.82 9.93
CA ALA A 502 16.74 6.50 10.42
C ALA A 502 15.69 5.95 11.37
N GLN A 503 15.50 4.63 11.32
CA GLN A 503 14.54 3.93 12.17
C GLN A 503 15.28 3.08 13.20
N ILE A 504 14.91 3.26 14.47
CA ILE A 504 15.43 2.50 15.60
C ILE A 504 14.29 1.61 16.11
N GLN A 505 14.51 0.31 16.11
CA GLN A 505 13.59 -0.67 16.66
C GLN A 505 14.01 -1.02 18.09
N ILE A 506 13.10 -0.93 19.04
CA ILE A 506 13.31 -1.26 20.45
C ILE A 506 12.38 -2.39 20.85
N GLN A 507 12.93 -3.42 21.49
CA GLN A 507 12.20 -4.54 22.07
C GLN A 507 12.25 -4.47 23.60
N ALA A 508 11.07 -4.51 24.22
CA ALA A 508 10.93 -4.58 25.67
C ALA A 508 11.06 -6.01 26.19
N PRO A 509 11.62 -6.21 27.40
CA PRO A 509 11.51 -7.49 28.09
C PRO A 509 10.07 -7.76 28.55
N GLU A 510 9.75 -9.02 28.82
CA GLU A 510 8.44 -9.42 29.40
C GLU A 510 8.28 -8.98 30.86
N ARG A 511 9.39 -8.75 31.57
CA ARG A 511 9.36 -8.31 32.97
C ARG A 511 9.05 -6.82 33.06
N TYR A 512 8.13 -6.46 33.95
CA TYR A 512 7.74 -5.07 34.21
C TYR A 512 7.63 -4.81 35.72
N PRO A 513 7.83 -3.55 36.19
CA PRO A 513 8.16 -2.36 35.42
C PRO A 513 9.61 -2.34 34.91
N GLY A 514 9.89 -1.54 33.88
CA GLY A 514 11.23 -1.36 33.34
C GLY A 514 11.30 -0.19 32.35
N SER A 515 12.49 0.36 32.16
CA SER A 515 12.74 1.37 31.13
C SER A 515 14.14 1.23 30.55
N LEU A 516 14.27 1.49 29.25
CA LEU A 516 15.56 1.68 28.57
C LEU A 516 15.78 3.16 28.31
N GLN A 517 16.93 3.68 28.73
CA GLN A 517 17.41 4.99 28.30
C GLN A 517 18.67 4.81 27.48
N PHE A 518 18.76 5.51 26.35
CA PHE A 518 19.91 5.46 25.45
C PHE A 518 20.08 6.78 24.71
N ASP A 519 21.31 7.08 24.34
CA ASP A 519 21.63 8.20 23.48
C ASP A 519 21.60 7.75 22.02
N ILE A 520 21.04 8.58 21.16
CA ILE A 520 21.15 8.52 19.70
C ILE A 520 22.24 9.51 19.30
N ILE A 521 23.24 9.03 18.58
CA ILE A 521 24.45 9.76 18.23
C ILE A 521 24.53 9.78 16.71
N ALA A 522 24.60 10.97 16.11
CA ALA A 522 24.76 11.16 14.67
C ALA A 522 25.96 12.05 14.37
N TRP A 523 26.74 11.72 13.33
CA TRP A 523 27.92 12.48 12.93
C TRP A 523 28.22 12.32 11.45
N ASP A 524 29.03 13.22 10.89
CA ASP A 524 29.61 13.07 9.56
C ASP A 524 30.81 12.13 9.65
N SER A 525 30.91 11.14 8.75
CA SER A 525 32.03 10.20 8.74
C SER A 525 33.41 10.84 8.56
N ALA A 526 33.48 12.06 8.01
CA ALA A 526 34.70 12.83 7.85
C ALA A 526 35.02 13.77 9.03
N ASP A 527 34.11 13.92 9.99
CA ASP A 527 34.29 14.71 11.22
C ASP A 527 33.61 14.03 12.42
N ASP A 528 34.37 13.18 13.12
CA ASP A 528 33.91 12.41 14.28
C ASP A 528 34.07 13.14 15.62
N ASP A 529 34.67 14.34 15.62
CA ASP A 529 34.94 15.12 16.82
C ASP A 529 33.70 15.90 17.33
N MET A 530 32.68 16.10 16.48
CA MET A 530 31.50 16.92 16.79
C MET A 530 30.16 16.19 16.54
N PRO A 531 29.86 15.10 17.26
CA PRO A 531 28.60 14.38 17.09
C PRO A 531 27.39 15.15 17.67
N SER A 532 26.26 15.07 16.98
CA SER A 532 24.95 15.46 17.51
C SER A 532 24.35 14.33 18.34
N ILE A 533 23.89 14.64 19.55
CA ILE A 533 23.39 13.64 20.51
C ILE A 533 22.01 14.05 21.05
N VAL A 534 21.05 13.13 21.00
CA VAL A 534 19.76 13.26 21.69
C VAL A 534 19.48 12.02 22.54
N SER A 535 18.78 12.19 23.67
CA SER A 535 18.47 11.08 24.58
C SER A 535 17.05 10.55 24.34
N GLN A 536 16.90 9.23 24.28
CA GLN A 536 15.64 8.52 24.15
C GLN A 536 15.40 7.67 25.40
N ARG A 537 14.22 7.77 26.00
CA ARG A 537 13.73 6.89 27.06
C ARG A 537 12.50 6.13 26.55
N VAL A 538 12.49 4.81 26.77
CA VAL A 538 11.35 3.94 26.47
C VAL A 538 10.95 3.25 27.76
N SER A 539 9.70 3.39 28.19
CA SER A 539 9.20 2.81 29.45
C SER A 539 8.11 1.79 29.20
N ILE A 540 8.12 0.71 29.96
CA ILE A 540 7.05 -0.30 29.92
C ILE A 540 5.82 0.26 30.63
N VAL A 541 4.71 0.33 29.90
CA VAL A 541 3.40 0.71 30.44
C VAL A 541 2.42 -0.41 30.08
N PRO A 542 2.07 -1.29 31.04
CA PRO A 542 1.12 -2.37 30.77
C PRO A 542 -0.29 -1.80 30.59
N ARG A 543 -1.06 -2.40 29.69
CA ARG A 543 -2.47 -2.12 29.45
C ARG A 543 -3.29 -3.27 30.01
N SER A 544 -4.10 -2.98 31.01
CA SER A 544 -5.05 -3.93 31.60
C SER A 544 -6.44 -3.74 31.00
N GLY A 545 -7.14 -4.84 30.71
CA GLY A 545 -8.50 -4.82 30.19
C GLY A 545 -9.13 -6.21 30.25
N GLY A 546 -10.45 -6.27 30.32
CA GLY A 546 -11.18 -7.53 30.26
C GLY A 546 -12.56 -7.35 29.65
N GLN A 547 -13.09 -8.39 29.04
CA GLN A 547 -14.47 -8.42 28.55
C GLN A 547 -15.20 -9.63 29.14
N MET A 548 -16.53 -9.50 29.24
CA MET A 548 -17.41 -10.61 29.61
C MET A 548 -18.52 -10.77 28.59
N MET A 549 -18.85 -12.02 28.28
CA MET A 549 -19.94 -12.38 27.39
C MET A 549 -20.73 -13.56 27.97
N ILE A 550 -21.98 -13.68 27.52
CA ILE A 550 -22.82 -14.85 27.81
C ILE A 550 -22.68 -15.82 26.65
N SER A 551 -22.18 -17.03 26.92
CA SER A 551 -22.05 -18.07 25.89
C SER A 551 -23.31 -18.93 25.79
N ASP A 552 -24.01 -19.16 26.91
CA ASP A 552 -25.29 -19.88 26.97
C ASP A 552 -26.15 -19.33 28.11
N ASN A 553 -27.47 -19.29 27.92
CA ASN A 553 -28.39 -18.74 28.92
C ASN A 553 -29.77 -19.42 28.89
N SER A 554 -30.00 -20.31 29.85
CA SER A 554 -31.31 -20.91 30.09
C SER A 554 -32.22 -20.07 31.01
N CYS A 555 -31.68 -19.04 31.68
CA CYS A 555 -32.45 -18.13 32.52
C CYS A 555 -33.29 -17.10 31.73
N GLY A 556 -33.24 -17.14 30.40
CA GLY A 556 -34.09 -16.31 29.55
C GLY A 556 -35.58 -16.70 29.58
N THR A 557 -35.90 -17.89 30.09
CA THR A 557 -37.28 -18.36 30.28
C THR A 557 -37.68 -18.37 31.75
N ASP A 558 -38.98 -18.35 31.97
CA ASP A 558 -39.58 -18.38 33.30
C ASP A 558 -39.14 -19.64 34.07
N THR A 559 -38.65 -19.43 35.30
CA THR A 559 -38.16 -20.51 36.17
C THR A 559 -39.18 -20.76 37.28
N SER A 560 -39.74 -21.97 37.33
CA SER A 560 -40.73 -22.33 38.35
C SER A 560 -40.10 -22.35 39.77
N PRO A 561 -40.87 -22.06 40.82
CA PRO A 561 -40.38 -22.15 42.19
C PRO A 561 -39.81 -23.55 42.51
N GLY A 562 -38.59 -23.59 43.03
CA GLY A 562 -37.88 -24.84 43.36
C GLY A 562 -36.93 -25.32 42.27
N GLU A 563 -37.10 -24.84 41.03
CA GLU A 563 -36.20 -25.12 39.92
C GLU A 563 -35.06 -24.11 39.84
N SER A 564 -34.06 -24.45 39.02
CA SER A 564 -32.90 -23.62 38.75
C SER A 564 -32.71 -23.46 37.26
N CYS A 565 -32.32 -22.26 36.85
CA CYS A 565 -31.78 -21.99 35.53
C CYS A 565 -30.26 -21.77 35.63
N SER A 566 -29.56 -22.02 34.54
CA SER A 566 -28.11 -21.80 34.43
C SER A 566 -27.75 -20.91 33.24
N ALA A 567 -26.63 -20.20 33.37
CA ALA A 567 -25.98 -19.48 32.29
C ALA A 567 -24.48 -19.74 32.33
N ALA A 568 -23.84 -19.75 31.17
CA ALA A 568 -22.39 -19.89 31.04
C ALA A 568 -21.78 -18.54 30.65
N ILE A 569 -20.77 -18.12 31.41
CA ILE A 569 -20.05 -16.86 31.21
C ILE A 569 -18.71 -17.16 30.54
N GLU A 570 -18.34 -16.30 29.60
CA GLU A 570 -17.01 -16.25 29.03
C GLU A 570 -16.32 -14.94 29.43
N VAL A 571 -15.09 -15.06 29.90
CA VAL A 571 -14.23 -13.93 30.27
C VAL A 571 -12.98 -13.96 29.40
N GLU A 572 -12.63 -12.82 28.81
CA GLU A 572 -11.41 -12.67 28.01
C GLU A 572 -10.55 -11.54 28.56
N ASN A 573 -9.23 -11.76 28.63
CA ASN A 573 -8.27 -10.72 28.93
C ASN A 573 -7.91 -9.94 27.66
N THR A 574 -8.40 -8.71 27.56
CA THR A 574 -8.12 -7.79 26.45
C THR A 574 -6.87 -6.93 26.67
N GLY A 575 -6.21 -7.09 27.83
CA GLY A 575 -4.94 -6.46 28.15
C GLY A 575 -3.73 -7.15 27.54
N ASP A 576 -2.56 -6.53 27.72
CA ASP A 576 -1.26 -7.02 27.23
C ASP A 576 -0.40 -7.70 28.32
N VAL A 577 -0.95 -7.88 29.52
CA VAL A 577 -0.32 -8.60 30.63
C VAL A 577 -1.20 -9.68 31.22
N VAL A 578 -0.56 -10.70 31.82
CA VAL A 578 -1.26 -11.67 32.66
C VAL A 578 -1.95 -10.93 33.80
N SER A 579 -3.27 -11.08 33.87
CA SER A 579 -4.13 -10.37 34.82
C SER A 579 -4.96 -11.35 35.63
N VAL A 580 -5.21 -11.00 36.88
CA VAL A 580 -6.09 -11.73 37.78
C VAL A 580 -7.41 -10.98 37.85
N PHE A 581 -8.48 -11.62 37.38
CA PHE A 581 -9.83 -11.08 37.39
C PHE A 581 -10.65 -11.67 38.51
N TYR A 582 -11.51 -10.85 39.10
CA TYR A 582 -12.48 -11.24 40.12
C TYR A 582 -13.89 -11.03 39.60
N LEU A 583 -14.78 -12.00 39.82
CA LEU A 583 -16.19 -11.88 39.47
C LEU A 583 -16.99 -11.59 40.74
N ASP A 584 -17.70 -10.46 40.74
CA ASP A 584 -18.51 -10.01 41.87
C ASP A 584 -19.99 -9.98 41.49
N ILE A 585 -20.82 -10.60 42.32
CA ILE A 585 -22.28 -10.64 42.13
C ILE A 585 -22.88 -9.41 42.84
N GLY A 586 -23.64 -8.61 42.10
CA GLY A 586 -24.35 -7.46 42.65
C GLY A 586 -25.49 -7.83 43.61
N GLU A 587 -26.32 -6.85 43.94
CA GLU A 587 -27.45 -7.08 44.84
C GLU A 587 -28.46 -8.08 44.24
N ILE A 588 -28.76 -9.13 45.00
CA ILE A 588 -29.77 -10.14 44.64
C ILE A 588 -30.94 -10.10 45.64
N PRO A 589 -32.18 -10.33 45.19
CA PRO A 589 -33.32 -10.32 46.09
C PRO A 589 -33.38 -11.60 46.94
N ASP A 590 -33.98 -11.49 48.13
CA ASP A 590 -34.04 -12.59 49.11
C ASP A 590 -34.74 -13.88 48.62
N TRP A 591 -35.49 -13.85 47.52
CA TRP A 591 -36.18 -15.03 46.98
C TRP A 591 -35.35 -15.81 45.94
N LEU A 592 -34.23 -15.26 45.49
CA LEU A 592 -33.34 -15.84 44.48
C LEU A 592 -32.01 -16.24 45.13
N GLU A 593 -31.56 -17.47 44.87
CA GLU A 593 -30.23 -17.94 45.24
C GLU A 593 -29.37 -18.00 43.99
N VAL A 594 -28.22 -17.32 44.01
CA VAL A 594 -27.28 -17.26 42.88
C VAL A 594 -25.94 -17.83 43.33
N ASP A 595 -25.41 -18.77 42.57
CA ASP A 595 -24.13 -19.43 42.81
C ASP A 595 -23.24 -19.35 41.56
N LEU A 596 -21.96 -19.07 41.74
CA LEU A 596 -20.98 -18.90 40.66
C LEU A 596 -19.83 -19.90 40.86
N GLU A 597 -19.52 -20.68 39.84
CA GLU A 597 -18.52 -21.76 39.93
C GLU A 597 -17.11 -21.25 40.26
N SER A 598 -16.73 -20.10 39.71
CA SER A 598 -15.42 -19.49 39.91
C SER A 598 -15.53 -17.98 40.11
N GLU A 599 -14.95 -17.50 41.21
CA GLU A 599 -14.90 -16.07 41.54
C GLU A 599 -13.57 -15.42 41.13
N GLN A 600 -12.57 -16.22 40.73
CA GLN A 600 -11.22 -15.72 40.42
C GLN A 600 -10.62 -16.44 39.21
N LEU A 601 -10.10 -15.66 38.26
CA LEU A 601 -9.54 -16.14 37.00
C LEU A 601 -8.16 -15.52 36.78
N SER A 602 -7.18 -16.32 36.34
CA SER A 602 -5.86 -15.82 35.93
C SER A 602 -5.69 -16.08 34.44
N LEU A 603 -5.70 -15.02 33.65
CA LEU A 603 -5.70 -15.11 32.18
C LEU A 603 -4.50 -14.36 31.61
N GLY A 604 -3.79 -14.99 30.66
CA GLY A 604 -2.77 -14.33 29.84
C GLY A 604 -3.37 -13.40 28.79
N PRO A 605 -2.55 -12.57 28.12
CA PRO A 605 -3.01 -11.68 27.05
C PRO A 605 -3.75 -12.43 25.94
N GLY A 606 -4.96 -11.98 25.59
CA GLY A 606 -5.82 -12.62 24.57
C GLY A 606 -6.35 -14.01 24.95
N GLN A 607 -6.11 -14.47 26.17
CA GLN A 607 -6.66 -15.73 26.66
C GLN A 607 -8.10 -15.52 27.13
N SER A 608 -9.00 -16.42 26.74
CA SER A 608 -10.34 -16.52 27.31
C SER A 608 -10.53 -17.77 28.16
N MET A 609 -11.47 -17.69 29.10
CA MET A 609 -12.04 -18.82 29.80
C MET A 609 -13.55 -18.78 29.61
N SER A 610 -14.07 -19.81 28.95
CA SER A 610 -15.49 -19.99 28.68
C SER A 610 -16.05 -21.09 29.58
N GLY A 611 -17.37 -21.06 29.82
CA GLY A 611 -18.05 -22.11 30.60
C GLY A 611 -17.97 -21.92 32.11
N ILE A 612 -17.86 -20.68 32.59
CA ILE A 612 -18.01 -20.38 34.02
C ILE A 612 -19.50 -20.46 34.34
N ASP A 613 -19.90 -21.48 35.08
CA ASP A 613 -21.31 -21.74 35.34
C ASP A 613 -21.88 -20.79 36.40
N LEU A 614 -22.97 -20.12 36.04
CA LEU A 614 -23.84 -19.34 36.92
C LEU A 614 -25.15 -20.11 37.12
N THR A 615 -25.47 -20.47 38.36
CA THR A 615 -26.72 -21.15 38.70
C THR A 615 -27.63 -20.22 39.49
N CYS A 616 -28.84 -20.01 38.99
CA CYS A 616 -29.88 -19.20 39.63
C CYS A 616 -31.05 -20.09 40.03
N LYS A 617 -31.34 -20.18 41.34
CA LYS A 617 -32.41 -21.01 41.89
C LYS A 617 -33.50 -20.17 42.53
N VAL A 618 -34.75 -20.40 42.10
CA VAL A 618 -35.92 -19.73 42.68
C VAL A 618 -36.36 -20.50 43.92
N ARG A 619 -36.50 -19.82 45.07
CA ARG A 619 -36.96 -20.47 46.31
C ARG A 619 -38.38 -21.02 46.18
N ASN A 620 -38.66 -22.13 46.86
CA ASN A 620 -40.00 -22.74 46.90
C ASN A 620 -41.06 -21.76 47.42
N GLY A 621 -42.23 -21.75 46.78
CA GLY A 621 -43.35 -20.89 47.18
C GLY A 621 -43.16 -19.40 46.88
N THR A 622 -42.18 -19.03 46.06
CA THR A 622 -42.01 -17.66 45.55
C THR A 622 -43.16 -17.29 44.62
N GLN A 623 -43.72 -16.08 44.78
CA GLN A 623 -44.84 -15.59 43.97
C GLN A 623 -44.46 -15.49 42.49
N ALA A 624 -45.40 -15.85 41.60
CA ALA A 624 -45.22 -15.73 40.16
C ALA A 624 -45.02 -14.26 39.70
N ASP A 625 -44.46 -14.09 38.51
CA ASP A 625 -44.22 -12.80 37.84
C ASP A 625 -43.23 -11.85 38.52
N LEU A 626 -42.55 -12.29 39.58
CA LEU A 626 -41.42 -11.55 40.14
C LEU A 626 -40.24 -11.57 39.16
N LEU A 627 -39.63 -10.41 38.95
CA LEU A 627 -38.44 -10.23 38.12
C LEU A 627 -37.28 -9.79 39.00
N ALA A 628 -36.17 -10.53 38.95
CA ALA A 628 -34.89 -10.09 39.48
C ALA A 628 -34.02 -9.61 38.32
N GLU A 629 -33.43 -8.42 38.47
CA GLU A 629 -32.35 -7.94 37.62
C GLU A 629 -31.13 -7.71 38.51
N PHE A 630 -30.03 -8.39 38.19
CA PHE A 630 -28.76 -8.25 38.91
C PHE A 630 -27.60 -8.25 37.91
N SER A 631 -26.45 -7.74 38.32
CA SER A 631 -25.26 -7.69 37.46
C SER A 631 -24.10 -8.45 38.06
N ILE A 632 -23.32 -9.11 37.22
CA ILE A 632 -22.01 -9.64 37.57
C ILE A 632 -20.98 -8.66 37.01
N SER A 633 -20.06 -8.20 37.86
CA SER A 633 -19.00 -7.27 37.48
C SER A 633 -17.65 -7.98 37.44
N LEU A 634 -16.90 -7.78 36.37
CA LEU A 634 -15.50 -8.20 36.27
C LEU A 634 -14.65 -7.13 36.94
N TRP A 635 -13.84 -7.49 37.90
CA TRP A 635 -12.94 -6.59 38.63
C TRP A 635 -11.49 -6.97 38.37
N LEU A 636 -10.65 -5.95 38.18
CA LEU A 636 -9.20 -6.02 38.10
C LEU A 636 -8.66 -4.99 39.10
N ASP A 637 -8.09 -5.49 40.20
CA ASP A 637 -7.74 -4.69 41.37
C ASP A 637 -8.91 -3.80 41.84
N ASP A 638 -8.77 -2.48 41.81
CA ASP A 638 -9.77 -1.50 42.27
C ASP A 638 -10.68 -0.97 41.14
N TRP A 639 -10.62 -1.56 39.93
CA TRP A 639 -11.37 -1.10 38.76
C TRP A 639 -12.15 -2.23 38.09
N SER A 640 -13.33 -1.92 37.55
CA SER A 640 -14.16 -2.89 36.82
C SER A 640 -14.15 -2.60 35.31
N PRO A 641 -13.52 -3.46 34.49
CA PRO A 641 -13.53 -3.30 33.02
C PRO A 641 -14.86 -3.64 32.33
N ALA A 642 -15.67 -4.53 32.91
CA ALA A 642 -16.89 -5.03 32.26
C ALA A 642 -17.97 -5.40 33.29
N ASN A 643 -19.22 -5.28 32.89
CA ASN A 643 -20.37 -5.74 33.66
C ASN A 643 -21.35 -6.50 32.75
N LEU A 644 -22.08 -7.45 33.33
CA LEU A 644 -23.02 -8.29 32.62
C LEU A 644 -24.32 -8.40 33.42
N THR A 645 -25.43 -8.04 32.79
CA THR A 645 -26.75 -8.02 33.45
C THR A 645 -27.50 -9.32 33.19
N PHE A 646 -28.06 -9.89 34.25
CA PHE A 646 -28.91 -11.07 34.23
C PHE A 646 -30.32 -10.73 34.69
N SER A 647 -31.31 -11.36 34.07
CA SER A 647 -32.71 -11.25 34.44
C SER A 647 -33.29 -12.64 34.68
N VAL A 648 -33.93 -12.85 35.84
CA VAL A 648 -34.62 -14.11 36.17
C VAL A 648 -36.07 -13.78 36.50
N ARG A 649 -37.01 -14.41 35.79
CA ARG A 649 -38.45 -14.31 36.05
C ARG A 649 -38.97 -15.57 36.72
N VAL A 650 -39.76 -15.41 37.78
CA VAL A 650 -40.45 -16.51 38.46
C VAL A 650 -41.65 -16.95 37.63
N GLY A 651 -41.63 -18.20 37.18
CA GLY A 651 -42.71 -18.80 36.41
C GLY A 651 -43.95 -19.12 37.24
N GLU A 652 -45.07 -19.29 36.55
CA GLU A 652 -46.33 -19.74 37.13
C GLU A 652 -46.24 -21.24 37.47
N TYR A 653 -46.72 -21.60 38.67
CA TYR A 653 -46.83 -22.95 39.17
C TYR A 653 -48.23 -23.13 39.77
N TYR A 654 -48.98 -24.07 39.19
CA TYR A 654 -50.36 -24.34 39.54
C TYR A 654 -50.46 -25.63 40.35
N GLU A 655 -51.10 -25.56 41.52
CA GLU A 655 -51.37 -26.72 42.37
C GLU A 655 -52.65 -26.47 43.16
N TRP A 656 -53.45 -27.51 43.37
CA TRP A 656 -54.71 -27.44 44.09
C TRP A 656 -54.79 -28.56 45.13
N GLY A 657 -55.17 -28.21 46.35
CA GLY A 657 -55.56 -29.17 47.38
C GLY A 657 -57.07 -29.41 47.32
N VAL A 658 -57.52 -30.66 47.41
CA VAL A 658 -58.95 -31.02 47.44
C VAL A 658 -59.30 -31.77 48.71
N GLU A 659 -60.36 -31.32 49.37
CA GLU A 659 -61.02 -32.03 50.46
C GLU A 659 -62.50 -32.22 50.09
N SER A 660 -62.93 -33.47 49.96
CA SER A 660 -64.32 -33.81 49.69
C SER A 660 -64.88 -34.70 50.80
N SER A 661 -66.16 -34.48 51.15
CA SER A 661 -66.87 -35.28 52.14
C SER A 661 -68.10 -35.93 51.50
N SER A 662 -68.19 -37.26 51.59
CA SER A 662 -69.31 -38.04 51.07
C SER A 662 -70.59 -37.85 51.88
N SER A 663 -71.69 -37.88 51.15
CA SER A 663 -73.04 -37.41 51.43
C SER A 663 -73.82 -37.93 52.66
N VAL A 664 -74.72 -37.06 53.14
CA VAL A 664 -75.86 -37.39 54.02
C VAL A 664 -77.14 -37.40 53.17
N LEU A 665 -77.92 -38.47 53.24
CA LEU A 665 -79.29 -38.49 52.70
C LEU A 665 -80.18 -37.65 53.63
N SER A 666 -80.65 -36.51 53.14
CA SER A 666 -81.60 -35.65 53.86
C SER A 666 -83.00 -36.31 53.94
N GLU A 667 -83.84 -35.89 54.90
CA GLU A 667 -85.25 -36.31 55.03
C GLU A 667 -86.07 -36.11 53.74
N ASP A 668 -85.60 -35.23 52.85
CA ASP A 668 -86.19 -34.88 51.54
C ASP A 668 -85.64 -35.71 50.36
N ASN A 669 -84.96 -36.84 50.59
CA ASN A 669 -84.35 -37.68 49.54
C ASN A 669 -83.29 -36.96 48.67
N ASN A 670 -82.58 -35.99 49.23
CA ASN A 670 -81.49 -35.28 48.54
C ASN A 670 -80.12 -35.83 48.97
N LEU A 671 -79.29 -36.23 48.00
CA LEU A 671 -77.90 -36.63 48.19
C LEU A 671 -77.01 -35.43 47.89
N SER A 672 -76.18 -35.00 48.85
CA SER A 672 -75.31 -33.81 48.70
C SER A 672 -73.84 -34.14 48.95
N SER A 673 -72.96 -33.62 48.11
CA SER A 673 -71.50 -33.81 48.14
C SER A 673 -70.83 -32.44 48.31
N THR A 674 -70.10 -32.23 49.39
CA THR A 674 -69.41 -30.96 49.68
C THR A 674 -67.95 -31.07 49.28
N TRP A 675 -67.47 -30.07 48.55
CA TRP A 675 -66.11 -29.98 48.02
C TRP A 675 -65.46 -28.66 48.44
N VAL A 676 -64.26 -28.75 49.00
CA VAL A 676 -63.41 -27.61 49.34
C VAL A 676 -62.11 -27.74 48.55
N LEU A 677 -61.82 -26.77 47.68
CA LEU A 677 -60.55 -26.70 46.94
C LEU A 677 -59.73 -25.51 47.37
N THR A 678 -58.45 -25.71 47.64
CA THR A 678 -57.51 -24.66 48.07
C THR A 678 -56.43 -24.45 47.01
N ASN A 679 -56.20 -23.21 46.58
CA ASN A 679 -55.12 -22.90 45.65
C ASN A 679 -53.76 -23.00 46.38
N LEU A 680 -52.97 -24.02 46.06
CA LEU A 680 -51.64 -24.26 46.62
C LEU A 680 -50.50 -23.73 45.71
N GLY A 681 -50.85 -23.30 44.49
CA GLY A 681 -49.92 -22.73 43.52
C GLY A 681 -49.29 -21.40 43.96
N ASN A 682 -48.43 -20.85 43.12
CA ASN A 682 -47.70 -19.61 43.41
C ASN A 682 -48.33 -18.34 42.79
N GLY A 683 -49.43 -18.49 42.06
CA GLY A 683 -50.17 -17.42 41.38
C GLY A 683 -51.68 -17.58 41.52
N ALA A 684 -52.44 -16.66 40.92
CA ALA A 684 -53.89 -16.76 40.85
C ALA A 684 -54.29 -17.77 39.76
N ASP A 685 -55.25 -18.63 40.06
CA ASP A 685 -55.79 -19.63 39.13
C ASP A 685 -57.32 -19.64 39.21
N GLY A 686 -57.98 -20.31 38.27
CA GLY A 686 -59.42 -20.50 38.28
C GLY A 686 -59.81 -21.97 38.31
N LEU A 687 -61.09 -22.22 38.58
CA LEU A 687 -61.68 -23.55 38.62
C LEU A 687 -62.89 -23.63 37.69
N VAL A 688 -62.96 -24.69 36.90
CA VAL A 688 -64.17 -25.14 36.21
C VAL A 688 -64.70 -26.36 36.92
N VAL A 689 -65.94 -26.31 37.36
CA VAL A 689 -66.63 -27.44 38.01
C VAL A 689 -67.78 -27.86 37.12
N SER A 690 -67.94 -29.16 36.91
CA SER A 690 -69.07 -29.75 36.20
C SER A 690 -69.60 -30.98 36.91
N ILE A 691 -70.91 -31.21 36.81
CA ILE A 691 -71.55 -32.38 37.41
C ILE A 691 -72.38 -33.15 36.38
N ASN A 692 -72.42 -34.46 36.53
CA ASN A 692 -73.17 -35.37 35.67
C ASN A 692 -73.89 -36.44 36.49
N SER A 693 -75.03 -36.91 35.97
CA SER A 693 -75.85 -37.98 36.56
C SER A 693 -76.15 -39.05 35.52
N ASN A 694 -76.09 -40.32 35.92
CA ASN A 694 -76.46 -41.44 35.05
C ASN A 694 -77.97 -41.67 34.91
N LEU A 695 -78.80 -41.08 35.79
CA LEU A 695 -80.26 -41.18 35.78
C LEU A 695 -80.90 -39.80 35.56
N VAL A 696 -82.07 -39.80 34.91
CA VAL A 696 -82.86 -38.59 34.65
C VAL A 696 -83.58 -38.18 35.94
N THR A 697 -82.97 -37.28 36.70
CA THR A 697 -83.52 -36.67 37.90
C THR A 697 -83.10 -35.19 37.99
N GLU A 698 -83.60 -34.46 38.98
CA GLU A 698 -83.13 -33.11 39.28
C GLU A 698 -81.84 -33.17 40.11
N PHE A 699 -80.81 -32.51 39.60
CA PHE A 699 -79.50 -32.35 40.24
C PHE A 699 -78.93 -30.99 39.87
N GLY A 700 -78.06 -30.44 40.71
CA GLY A 700 -77.50 -29.12 40.51
C GLY A 700 -76.34 -28.81 41.45
N LEU A 701 -75.71 -27.66 41.23
CA LEU A 701 -74.66 -27.08 42.06
C LEU A 701 -75.21 -25.94 42.92
N ILE A 702 -74.74 -25.86 44.16
CA ILE A 702 -74.76 -24.63 44.95
C ILE A 702 -73.46 -23.91 44.65
N VAL A 703 -73.57 -22.88 43.80
CA VAL A 703 -72.44 -22.15 43.23
C VAL A 703 -71.89 -21.13 44.25
N PRO A 704 -70.55 -21.03 44.44
CA PRO A 704 -69.95 -20.05 45.33
C PRO A 704 -70.13 -18.61 44.83
N SER A 705 -70.00 -17.64 45.73
CA SER A 705 -70.14 -16.22 45.39
C SER A 705 -69.05 -15.78 44.41
N GLY A 706 -69.44 -15.11 43.32
CA GLY A 706 -68.51 -14.61 42.29
C GLY A 706 -68.25 -15.56 41.13
N ALA A 707 -68.75 -16.80 41.17
CA ALA A 707 -68.65 -17.75 40.07
C ALA A 707 -69.71 -17.50 38.97
N SER A 708 -69.32 -17.74 37.72
CA SER A 708 -70.18 -17.68 36.55
C SER A 708 -70.77 -19.07 36.28
N ALA A 709 -72.09 -19.22 36.40
CA ALA A 709 -72.79 -20.50 36.21
C ALA A 709 -73.56 -20.55 34.87
N ASP A 710 -73.78 -21.76 34.36
CA ASP A 710 -74.52 -22.02 33.11
C ASP A 710 -76.02 -21.61 33.13
N SER A 711 -76.57 -21.42 34.32
CA SER A 711 -77.99 -21.08 34.55
C SER A 711 -78.15 -20.08 35.69
N LEU A 712 -78.84 -18.96 35.40
CA LEU A 712 -79.16 -17.90 36.38
C LEU A 712 -80.49 -18.10 37.12
N THR A 713 -81.28 -19.12 36.75
CA THR A 713 -82.68 -19.27 37.24
C THR A 713 -83.11 -20.70 37.59
N GLY A 714 -82.20 -21.68 37.64
CA GLY A 714 -82.48 -23.02 38.19
C GLY A 714 -81.41 -24.08 37.87
N ASN A 715 -81.06 -24.89 38.88
CA ASN A 715 -80.16 -26.07 38.89
C ASN A 715 -78.95 -26.02 37.92
N SER A 716 -77.96 -25.18 38.25
CA SER A 716 -76.71 -25.07 37.47
C SER A 716 -75.94 -26.38 37.44
N ARG A 717 -75.42 -26.77 36.27
CA ARG A 717 -74.67 -28.03 36.07
C ARG A 717 -73.17 -27.83 35.94
N SER A 718 -72.74 -26.60 35.72
CA SER A 718 -71.35 -26.20 35.78
C SER A 718 -71.21 -24.76 36.28
N PHE A 719 -70.05 -24.44 36.84
CA PHE A 719 -69.64 -23.06 37.07
C PHE A 719 -68.14 -22.89 36.80
N GLU A 720 -67.78 -21.65 36.49
CA GLU A 720 -66.40 -21.19 36.34
C GLU A 720 -66.14 -20.10 37.37
N LEU A 721 -65.03 -20.20 38.09
CA LEU A 721 -64.56 -19.18 39.03
C LEU A 721 -63.13 -18.81 38.65
N MET A 722 -62.90 -17.53 38.36
CA MET A 722 -61.59 -17.01 37.94
C MET A 722 -60.84 -16.38 39.12
N ASP A 723 -59.52 -16.25 38.96
CA ASP A 723 -58.64 -15.42 39.79
C ASP A 723 -58.71 -15.69 41.30
N ILE A 724 -58.75 -16.96 41.69
CA ILE A 724 -58.68 -17.41 43.09
C ILE A 724 -57.23 -17.22 43.56
N PRO A 725 -56.97 -16.32 44.54
CA PRO A 725 -55.62 -16.06 45.02
C PRO A 725 -54.99 -17.28 45.70
N ARG A 726 -53.65 -17.30 45.76
CA ARG A 726 -52.90 -18.31 46.50
C ARG A 726 -53.39 -18.42 47.96
N GLY A 727 -53.58 -19.65 48.43
CA GLY A 727 -53.96 -19.99 49.79
C GLY A 727 -55.44 -19.83 50.10
N GLU A 728 -56.24 -19.28 49.17
CA GLU A 728 -57.68 -19.19 49.33
C GLU A 728 -58.36 -20.52 49.00
N SER A 729 -59.46 -20.79 49.71
CA SER A 729 -60.27 -21.99 49.53
C SER A 729 -61.65 -21.65 48.97
N VAL A 730 -62.15 -22.50 48.07
CA VAL A 730 -63.47 -22.39 47.46
C VAL A 730 -64.30 -23.60 47.86
N GLU A 731 -65.46 -23.36 48.44
CA GLU A 731 -66.42 -24.38 48.83
C GLU A 731 -67.63 -24.38 47.89
N PHE A 732 -68.03 -25.55 47.43
CA PHE A 732 -69.29 -25.74 46.69
C PHE A 732 -69.95 -27.07 47.07
N VAL A 733 -71.26 -27.16 46.79
CA VAL A 733 -72.05 -28.38 47.07
C VAL A 733 -72.72 -28.86 45.80
N ALA A 734 -72.49 -30.12 45.43
CA ALA A 734 -73.23 -30.82 44.38
C ALA A 734 -74.37 -31.61 45.01
N TRP A 735 -75.57 -31.55 44.44
CA TRP A 735 -76.73 -32.26 44.98
C TRP A 735 -77.56 -32.95 43.90
N ILE A 736 -78.22 -34.05 44.27
CA ILE A 736 -79.09 -34.83 43.40
C ILE A 736 -80.29 -35.39 44.18
N ILE A 737 -81.50 -35.21 43.62
CA ILE A 737 -82.73 -35.78 44.19
C ILE A 737 -82.82 -37.25 43.80
N VAL A 738 -82.94 -38.12 44.80
CA VAL A 738 -83.02 -39.57 44.65
C VAL A 738 -84.48 -39.99 44.36
N PRO A 739 -84.80 -40.54 43.17
CA PRO A 739 -86.16 -40.97 42.84
C PRO A 739 -86.64 -42.10 43.75
N THR A 740 -87.90 -42.05 44.20
CA THR A 740 -88.46 -43.05 45.14
C THR A 740 -88.85 -44.39 44.52
N LYS A 741 -88.86 -44.50 43.18
CA LYS A 741 -89.24 -45.72 42.44
C LYS A 741 -88.42 -45.83 41.16
N SER A 742 -87.71 -46.94 40.99
CA SER A 742 -87.06 -47.30 39.73
C SER A 742 -87.77 -48.51 39.10
N PRO A 743 -88.00 -48.54 37.78
CA PRO A 743 -88.65 -49.68 37.10
C PRO A 743 -87.79 -50.96 37.09
N VAL A 744 -86.49 -50.87 37.39
CA VAL A 744 -85.52 -51.96 37.54
C VAL A 744 -84.52 -51.60 38.65
N ASP A 745 -83.82 -52.57 39.23
CA ASP A 745 -82.71 -52.28 40.15
C ASP A 745 -81.68 -51.40 39.43
N SER A 746 -81.40 -50.21 39.97
CA SER A 746 -80.51 -49.23 39.35
C SER A 746 -79.72 -48.46 40.40
N GLU A 747 -78.44 -48.21 40.15
CA GLU A 747 -77.62 -47.34 40.98
C GLU A 747 -77.65 -45.92 40.42
N LEU A 748 -78.00 -44.93 41.25
CA LEU A 748 -77.90 -43.52 40.93
C LEU A 748 -76.48 -43.05 41.27
N ILE A 749 -75.77 -42.46 40.30
CA ILE A 749 -74.40 -41.98 40.46
C ILE A 749 -74.37 -40.49 40.12
N LEU A 750 -73.91 -39.67 41.06
CA LEU A 750 -73.55 -38.27 40.84
C LEU A 750 -72.03 -38.18 40.71
N THR A 751 -71.55 -37.74 39.54
CA THR A 751 -70.13 -37.50 39.29
C THR A 751 -69.86 -36.00 39.32
N VAL A 752 -68.86 -35.59 40.10
CA VAL A 752 -68.31 -34.23 40.15
C VAL A 752 -66.93 -34.26 39.50
N GLU A 753 -66.70 -33.35 38.56
CA GLU A 753 -65.41 -33.12 37.92
C GLU A 753 -65.01 -31.66 38.13
N VAL A 754 -63.82 -31.45 38.67
CA VAL A 754 -63.21 -30.13 38.91
C VAL A 754 -61.91 -30.04 38.14
N ARG A 755 -61.68 -28.92 37.46
CA ARG A 755 -60.52 -28.71 36.60
C ARG A 755 -59.94 -27.30 36.81
N SER A 756 -58.62 -27.19 36.90
CA SER A 756 -57.96 -25.88 36.88
C SER A 756 -58.11 -25.21 35.51
N ILE A 757 -58.28 -23.89 35.52
CA ILE A 757 -58.43 -23.09 34.29
C ILE A 757 -57.06 -22.83 33.65
N ARG A 758 -56.04 -22.50 34.45
CA ARG A 758 -54.72 -22.17 33.93
C ARG A 758 -53.86 -23.39 33.65
N ASP A 759 -54.09 -24.50 34.37
CA ASP A 759 -53.53 -25.81 34.04
C ASP A 759 -54.64 -26.87 33.94
N PRO A 760 -55.22 -27.05 32.74
CA PRO A 760 -56.26 -28.04 32.51
C PRO A 760 -55.79 -29.50 32.71
N SER A 761 -54.52 -29.79 32.97
CA SER A 761 -54.09 -31.14 33.34
C SER A 761 -54.45 -31.52 34.78
N ILE A 762 -54.63 -30.51 35.65
CA ILE A 762 -55.04 -30.70 37.03
C ILE A 762 -56.56 -30.92 37.07
N ILE A 763 -56.95 -32.19 37.29
CA ILE A 763 -58.35 -32.62 37.31
C ILE A 763 -58.59 -33.46 38.57
N PHE A 764 -59.67 -33.15 39.28
CA PHE A 764 -60.19 -33.95 40.37
C PHE A 764 -61.56 -34.50 39.99
N THR A 765 -61.76 -35.81 40.16
CA THR A 765 -63.06 -36.45 39.95
C THR A 765 -63.48 -37.19 41.21
N GLY A 766 -64.77 -37.13 41.52
CA GLY A 766 -65.37 -37.90 42.61
C GLY A 766 -66.79 -38.30 42.27
N SER A 767 -67.24 -39.42 42.82
CA SER A 767 -68.57 -39.97 42.56
C SER A 767 -69.24 -40.43 43.84
N ASP A 768 -70.48 -40.03 44.06
CA ASP A 768 -71.34 -40.53 45.12
C ASP A 768 -72.48 -41.36 44.51
N SER A 769 -72.81 -42.51 45.12
CA SER A 769 -73.84 -43.41 44.59
C SER A 769 -74.87 -43.88 45.61
N VAL A 770 -76.10 -44.16 45.13
CA VAL A 770 -77.23 -44.67 45.92
C VAL A 770 -77.97 -45.76 45.14
N LEU A 771 -78.27 -46.89 45.79
CA LEU A 771 -79.00 -48.01 45.18
C LEU A 771 -80.53 -47.77 45.22
N LEU A 772 -81.21 -48.03 44.09
CA LEU A 772 -82.68 -47.99 43.95
C LEU A 772 -83.20 -49.40 43.66
N GLU A 773 -84.13 -49.91 44.47
CA GLU A 773 -84.74 -51.24 44.32
C GLU A 773 -85.99 -51.22 43.39
N GLY A 774 -86.08 -52.15 42.45
CA GLY A 774 -87.22 -52.37 41.53
C GLY A 774 -88.05 -53.63 41.87
N PRO A 775 -89.33 -53.74 41.43
CA PRO A 775 -90.18 -54.89 41.74
C PRO A 775 -89.80 -56.17 40.96
N GLU A 776 -89.71 -57.32 41.67
CA GLU A 776 -89.37 -58.65 41.13
C GLU A 776 -90.26 -59.07 39.94
N ILE A 777 -89.65 -59.35 38.78
CA ILE A 777 -90.34 -59.89 37.59
C ILE A 777 -89.98 -61.37 37.40
N LEU A 778 -90.97 -62.25 37.55
CA LEU A 778 -90.91 -63.70 37.27
C LEU A 778 -90.86 -64.01 35.75
N PRO A 779 -90.09 -65.01 35.30
CA PRO A 779 -89.73 -65.18 33.88
C PRO A 779 -90.87 -65.75 33.02
N ALA A 780 -91.02 -65.22 31.81
CA ALA A 780 -91.95 -65.72 30.79
C ALA A 780 -91.39 -66.93 30.03
N ILE A 781 -92.26 -67.92 29.89
CA ILE A 781 -92.08 -69.18 29.18
C ILE A 781 -92.19 -68.96 27.66
N CYS A 782 -91.27 -69.59 26.93
CA CYS A 782 -91.38 -70.00 25.52
C CYS A 782 -91.21 -68.90 24.47
N CYS A 783 -90.16 -69.04 23.65
CA CYS A 783 -90.34 -69.34 22.23
C CYS A 783 -89.06 -70.01 21.69
N LYS A 784 -89.23 -71.17 21.04
CA LYS A 784 -88.18 -71.87 20.29
C LYS A 784 -87.68 -70.97 19.15
N PRO A 785 -86.36 -70.87 18.90
CA PRO A 785 -85.86 -70.11 17.77
C PRO A 785 -86.33 -70.74 16.45
N SER A 786 -86.89 -69.89 15.60
CA SER A 786 -87.05 -70.18 14.18
C SER A 786 -85.66 -70.34 13.54
N PHE A 787 -85.52 -71.12 12.47
CA PHE A 787 -84.25 -71.25 11.72
C PHE A 787 -83.69 -69.87 11.26
N THR A 788 -84.53 -68.84 11.20
CA THR A 788 -84.13 -67.45 10.98
C THR A 788 -83.44 -66.76 12.17
N GLN A 789 -83.64 -67.23 13.41
CA GLN A 789 -82.96 -66.76 14.62
C GLN A 789 -81.54 -67.35 14.76
N GLU A 790 -81.33 -68.61 14.41
CA GLU A 790 -79.97 -69.19 14.35
C GLU A 790 -79.09 -68.51 13.29
N VAL A 791 -79.68 -68.04 12.20
CA VAL A 791 -78.96 -67.28 11.16
C VAL A 791 -78.65 -65.84 11.62
N ILE A 792 -79.49 -65.22 12.45
CA ILE A 792 -79.27 -63.86 12.99
C ILE A 792 -78.25 -63.88 14.14
N ASP A 793 -78.32 -64.85 15.05
CA ASP A 793 -77.33 -65.02 16.12
C ASP A 793 -75.96 -65.44 15.55
N TRP A 794 -75.94 -66.23 14.47
CA TRP A 794 -74.71 -66.51 13.72
C TRP A 794 -74.16 -65.26 13.03
N LEU A 795 -75.02 -64.42 12.45
CA LEU A 795 -74.61 -63.14 11.88
C LEU A 795 -74.08 -62.19 12.97
N GLU A 796 -74.69 -62.04 14.15
CA GLU A 796 -74.14 -61.14 15.19
C GLU A 796 -72.78 -61.58 15.76
N VAL A 797 -72.54 -62.89 15.91
CA VAL A 797 -71.24 -63.41 16.39
C VAL A 797 -70.16 -63.35 15.30
N TRP A 798 -70.52 -63.62 14.05
CA TRP A 798 -69.57 -63.65 12.94
C TRP A 798 -69.54 -62.35 12.13
N HIS A 799 -70.40 -61.35 12.36
CA HIS A 799 -70.42 -60.12 11.55
C HIS A 799 -69.15 -59.31 11.70
N GLU A 800 -68.57 -59.25 12.90
CA GLU A 800 -67.26 -58.64 13.13
C GLU A 800 -66.15 -59.44 12.44
N VAL A 801 -66.20 -60.78 12.50
CA VAL A 801 -65.22 -61.65 11.84
C VAL A 801 -65.40 -61.67 10.31
N ILE A 802 -66.61 -61.56 9.78
CA ILE A 802 -66.94 -61.52 8.35
C ILE A 802 -66.61 -60.14 7.79
N LEU A 803 -66.87 -59.04 8.50
CA LEU A 803 -66.42 -57.71 8.10
C LEU A 803 -64.90 -57.60 8.20
N VAL A 804 -64.26 -58.17 9.21
CA VAL A 804 -62.78 -58.24 9.29
C VAL A 804 -62.23 -59.14 8.19
N THR A 805 -62.86 -60.26 7.85
CA THR A 805 -62.42 -61.15 6.75
C THR A 805 -62.70 -60.51 5.38
N LEU A 806 -63.76 -59.70 5.23
CA LEU A 806 -64.10 -58.99 4.00
C LEU A 806 -63.28 -57.71 3.84
N VAL A 807 -62.89 -57.04 4.93
CA VAL A 807 -61.85 -56.00 4.97
C VAL A 807 -60.47 -56.60 4.78
N ILE A 808 -60.21 -57.84 5.21
CA ILE A 808 -58.98 -58.57 4.90
C ILE A 808 -59.01 -59.06 3.45
N ILE A 809 -60.13 -59.44 2.84
CA ILE A 809 -60.23 -59.86 1.42
C ILE A 809 -60.24 -58.65 0.48
N VAL A 810 -60.98 -57.58 0.77
CA VAL A 810 -60.94 -56.31 0.02
C VAL A 810 -59.63 -55.58 0.30
N GLY A 811 -59.07 -55.70 1.50
CA GLY A 811 -57.75 -55.24 1.88
C GLY A 811 -56.63 -56.10 1.31
N SER A 812 -56.82 -57.41 1.08
CA SER A 812 -55.84 -58.27 0.39
C SER A 812 -56.03 -58.32 -1.12
N ILE A 813 -57.19 -57.96 -1.67
CA ILE A 813 -57.39 -57.59 -3.08
C ILE A 813 -56.87 -56.16 -3.31
N GLY A 814 -57.06 -55.24 -2.35
CA GLY A 814 -56.49 -53.89 -2.34
C GLY A 814 -54.98 -53.92 -2.17
N VAL A 815 -54.46 -54.80 -1.31
CA VAL A 815 -53.03 -55.11 -1.15
C VAL A 815 -52.54 -55.99 -2.31
N ALA A 816 -53.33 -56.84 -2.98
CA ALA A 816 -52.88 -57.54 -4.19
C ALA A 816 -52.92 -56.64 -5.44
N ILE A 817 -53.80 -55.64 -5.51
CA ILE A 817 -53.82 -54.59 -6.53
C ILE A 817 -52.73 -53.55 -6.23
N ALA A 818 -52.50 -53.22 -4.95
CA ALA A 818 -51.39 -52.36 -4.53
C ALA A 818 -50.04 -53.08 -4.58
N LEU A 819 -49.96 -54.39 -4.37
CA LEU A 819 -48.77 -55.22 -4.61
C LEU A 819 -48.61 -55.53 -6.10
N ARG A 820 -49.65 -55.61 -6.94
CA ARG A 820 -49.45 -55.57 -8.41
C ARG A 820 -49.00 -54.20 -8.91
N ARG A 821 -49.36 -53.09 -8.24
CA ARG A 821 -48.86 -51.74 -8.56
C ARG A 821 -47.53 -51.37 -7.88
N ARG A 822 -47.17 -52.03 -6.77
CA ARG A 822 -45.93 -51.82 -6.01
C ARG A 822 -44.87 -52.89 -6.30
N ASN A 823 -45.23 -54.06 -6.82
CA ASN A 823 -44.27 -54.99 -7.41
C ASN A 823 -43.85 -54.57 -8.84
N ASP A 824 -44.47 -53.52 -9.39
CA ASP A 824 -43.97 -52.73 -10.54
C ASP A 824 -43.25 -51.43 -10.09
N SER A 825 -43.18 -51.13 -8.78
CA SER A 825 -42.46 -49.97 -8.23
C SER A 825 -41.94 -50.26 -6.82
N MET A 826 -40.71 -50.72 -6.76
CA MET A 826 -39.98 -51.16 -5.56
C MET A 826 -40.38 -52.57 -5.11
N GLN A 827 -39.63 -53.58 -5.53
CA GLN A 827 -38.21 -53.54 -5.23
C GLN A 827 -37.38 -54.39 -6.21
N GLU A 828 -36.28 -53.83 -6.67
CA GLU A 828 -35.02 -54.28 -6.10
C GLU A 828 -34.84 -53.47 -4.79
N GLY A 829 -34.63 -53.94 -3.54
CA GLY A 829 -34.72 -55.26 -2.88
C GLY A 829 -35.96 -56.19 -2.82
N LYS A 830 -36.35 -56.84 -1.74
CA LYS A 830 -35.72 -57.17 -0.48
C LYS A 830 -36.61 -58.32 0.01
N ASP A 831 -36.04 -59.52 0.06
CA ASP A 831 -36.61 -60.65 0.77
C ASP A 831 -36.78 -60.31 2.26
N VAL A 832 -37.89 -60.77 2.80
CA VAL A 832 -38.29 -60.83 4.21
C VAL A 832 -38.48 -62.30 4.55
N ASP A 833 -37.97 -62.76 5.70
CA ASP A 833 -38.64 -63.64 6.69
C ASP A 833 -37.61 -63.99 7.80
N GLY A 834 -37.93 -64.27 9.07
CA GLY A 834 -39.20 -64.51 9.75
C GLY A 834 -39.04 -65.62 10.82
N GLY A 835 -39.12 -65.26 12.12
CA GLY A 835 -39.42 -66.13 13.28
C GLY A 835 -38.37 -67.14 13.80
N PRO A 836 -38.47 -67.64 15.06
CA PRO A 836 -39.67 -67.69 15.90
C PRO A 836 -39.57 -67.01 17.28
N VAL A 837 -40.74 -66.96 17.92
CA VAL A 837 -41.06 -66.50 19.27
C VAL A 837 -40.55 -67.49 20.33
N GLU A 838 -39.90 -66.97 21.38
CA GLU A 838 -39.65 -67.66 22.65
C GLU A 838 -40.24 -66.84 23.82
N SER A 839 -40.58 -67.57 24.88
CA SER A 839 -41.52 -67.20 25.95
C SER A 839 -40.93 -66.35 27.08
N VAL A 840 -41.82 -65.66 27.81
CA VAL A 840 -41.51 -64.74 28.92
C VAL A 840 -40.84 -65.42 30.13
N GLU A 841 -40.83 -66.75 30.20
CA GLU A 841 -40.07 -67.53 31.19
C GLU A 841 -38.57 -67.75 30.85
N GLU A 842 -38.09 -67.41 29.65
CA GLU A 842 -36.69 -67.65 29.21
C GLU A 842 -35.80 -66.39 29.25
N TRP A 843 -36.40 -65.22 29.47
CA TRP A 843 -35.68 -63.93 29.60
C TRP A 843 -35.16 -63.69 31.03
N MET A 844 -35.88 -64.19 32.05
CA MET A 844 -35.53 -64.02 33.47
C MET A 844 -34.49 -65.04 33.98
N SER A 845 -34.02 -65.98 33.14
CA SER A 845 -33.01 -66.98 33.51
C SER A 845 -31.57 -66.58 33.17
N LYS A 846 -31.34 -65.46 32.47
CA LYS A 846 -29.99 -64.95 32.14
C LYS A 846 -29.43 -63.93 33.13
N PHE A 847 -30.14 -63.65 34.22
CA PHE A 847 -29.75 -62.62 35.20
C PHE A 847 -29.72 -63.10 36.66
N ASN A 848 -29.42 -64.39 36.91
CA ASN A 848 -28.85 -64.83 38.20
C ASN A 848 -28.28 -66.26 38.10
N GLU A 849 -27.06 -66.38 37.58
CA GLU A 849 -26.06 -67.29 38.16
C GLU A 849 -24.67 -66.74 37.83
N GLY A 850 -24.32 -65.70 38.61
CA GLY A 850 -22.97 -65.19 38.70
C GLY A 850 -22.05 -66.27 39.25
N GLY A 851 -21.04 -66.63 38.46
CA GLY A 851 -20.06 -67.63 38.84
C GLY A 851 -18.97 -67.80 37.79
N GLY A 852 -18.17 -66.76 37.56
CA GLY A 852 -17.01 -66.90 36.68
C GLY A 852 -16.23 -65.61 36.51
N ARG A 853 -15.09 -65.53 37.20
CA ARG A 853 -14.13 -64.41 37.25
C ARG A 853 -13.82 -63.76 35.90
N ALA A 854 -13.67 -62.44 35.99
CA ALA A 854 -13.28 -61.45 34.99
C ALA A 854 -12.19 -61.92 34.01
N PRO A 855 -12.36 -61.66 32.70
CA PRO A 855 -11.26 -61.46 31.77
C PRO A 855 -10.84 -59.98 31.77
N ASP A 856 -9.54 -59.78 31.74
CA ASP A 856 -8.83 -58.53 31.95
C ASP A 856 -9.30 -57.34 31.10
N LEU A 857 -9.32 -56.16 31.74
CA LEU A 857 -9.27 -54.85 31.09
C LEU A 857 -8.05 -54.83 30.16
N ILE A 858 -8.30 -54.75 28.86
CA ILE A 858 -7.26 -54.30 27.93
C ILE A 858 -7.21 -52.77 28.10
N GLU A 859 -6.22 -52.30 28.85
CA GLU A 859 -5.79 -50.90 28.84
C GLU A 859 -5.46 -50.48 27.40
N SER A 860 -6.16 -49.46 26.90
CA SER A 860 -5.70 -48.72 25.74
C SER A 860 -4.37 -48.05 26.09
N PRO A 861 -3.33 -48.11 25.25
CA PRO A 861 -2.04 -47.54 25.59
C PRO A 861 -2.16 -46.01 25.70
N GLU A 862 -1.81 -45.44 26.84
CA GLU A 862 -1.61 -43.99 26.96
C GLU A 862 -0.30 -43.62 26.25
N VAL A 863 -0.44 -42.97 25.10
CA VAL A 863 0.68 -42.50 24.31
C VAL A 863 0.83 -41.00 24.58
N SER A 864 1.98 -40.59 25.12
CA SER A 864 2.26 -39.16 25.37
C SER A 864 2.11 -38.34 24.07
N SER A 865 1.73 -37.06 24.18
CA SER A 865 1.52 -36.16 23.04
C SER A 865 2.68 -36.16 22.03
N ARG A 866 3.91 -36.38 22.51
CA ARG A 866 5.12 -36.49 21.67
C ARG A 866 5.16 -37.74 20.79
N VAL A 867 4.68 -38.88 21.29
CA VAL A 867 4.68 -40.15 20.55
C VAL A 867 3.47 -40.22 19.62
N PHE A 868 2.32 -39.65 20.01
CA PHE A 868 1.17 -39.47 19.11
C PHE A 868 1.51 -38.52 17.95
N ALA A 869 2.22 -37.41 18.21
CA ALA A 869 2.70 -36.51 17.17
C ALA A 869 3.68 -37.21 16.20
N ALA A 870 4.53 -38.11 16.70
CA ALA A 870 5.46 -38.87 15.88
C ALA A 870 4.76 -39.90 14.96
N GLU A 871 3.79 -40.67 15.48
CA GLU A 871 2.99 -41.61 14.65
C GLU A 871 2.03 -40.89 13.70
N PHE A 872 1.51 -39.72 14.10
CA PHE A 872 0.68 -38.89 13.25
C PHE A 872 1.50 -38.33 12.09
N LEU A 873 2.73 -37.84 12.32
CA LEU A 873 3.65 -37.40 11.27
C LEU A 873 4.13 -38.55 10.36
N GLU A 874 4.26 -39.77 10.90
CA GLU A 874 4.62 -40.98 10.13
C GLU A 874 3.47 -41.46 9.22
N LYS A 875 2.20 -41.25 9.62
CA LYS A 875 1.01 -41.57 8.81
C LYS A 875 0.44 -40.42 7.99
N SER A 876 0.75 -39.17 8.31
CA SER A 876 0.26 -37.98 7.61
C SER A 876 1.19 -37.48 6.50
N GLY A 877 2.25 -38.22 6.16
CA GLY A 877 3.12 -37.90 5.04
C GLY A 877 3.79 -36.54 5.15
N GLY A 878 4.71 -36.39 6.10
CA GLY A 878 5.64 -35.27 6.12
C GLY A 878 6.69 -35.36 4.99
N LEU A 879 6.79 -34.28 4.21
CA LEU A 879 7.95 -33.79 3.44
C LEU A 879 9.04 -34.81 3.09
N ALA A 880 8.80 -35.57 2.02
CA ALA A 880 9.84 -36.07 1.12
C ALA A 880 9.25 -36.22 -0.29
N GLU A 881 8.63 -35.16 -0.82
CA GLU A 881 8.50 -35.07 -2.28
C GLU A 881 9.88 -34.77 -2.86
N LYS A 882 10.39 -35.72 -3.65
CA LYS A 882 11.41 -35.41 -4.65
C LYS A 882 10.91 -34.19 -5.43
N PRO A 883 11.76 -33.19 -5.75
CA PRO A 883 11.32 -31.99 -6.44
C PRO A 883 10.60 -32.43 -7.71
N ARG A 884 9.28 -32.21 -7.76
CA ARG A 884 8.58 -32.23 -9.04
C ARG A 884 9.15 -31.07 -9.82
N GLN A 885 9.74 -31.35 -10.97
CA GLN A 885 10.11 -30.29 -11.91
C GLN A 885 8.88 -29.41 -12.08
N GLY A 886 9.05 -28.12 -11.78
CA GLY A 886 8.03 -27.14 -12.08
C GLY A 886 7.71 -27.15 -13.58
N PRO A 887 6.56 -26.59 -13.97
CA PRO A 887 6.31 -26.33 -15.39
C PRO A 887 7.49 -25.56 -15.99
N SER A 888 7.81 -25.81 -17.26
CA SER A 888 8.94 -25.15 -17.92
C SER A 888 8.81 -23.63 -17.84
N GLU A 889 9.94 -22.93 -17.83
CA GLU A 889 10.03 -21.47 -17.78
C GLU A 889 9.09 -20.81 -18.81
N GLU A 890 8.99 -21.40 -20.01
CA GLU A 890 8.09 -21.01 -21.10
C GLU A 890 6.59 -21.08 -20.75
N VAL A 891 6.16 -22.00 -19.88
CA VAL A 891 4.75 -22.12 -19.43
C VAL A 891 4.45 -21.12 -18.31
N VAL A 892 5.44 -20.82 -17.47
CA VAL A 892 5.33 -19.82 -16.41
C VAL A 892 5.31 -18.42 -17.03
N GLU A 893 6.13 -18.17 -18.04
CA GLU A 893 6.20 -16.92 -18.78
C GLU A 893 4.91 -16.66 -19.56
N GLN A 894 4.38 -17.66 -20.29
CA GLN A 894 3.06 -17.54 -20.94
C GLN A 894 1.91 -17.31 -19.97
N ALA A 895 1.95 -17.94 -18.78
CA ALA A 895 0.93 -17.73 -17.76
C ALA A 895 1.03 -16.32 -17.12
N SER A 896 2.25 -15.82 -16.91
CA SER A 896 2.49 -14.46 -16.40
C SER A 896 2.09 -13.39 -17.42
N GLU A 897 2.37 -13.62 -18.70
CA GLU A 897 2.01 -12.71 -19.79
C GLU A 897 0.48 -12.63 -20.00
N ILE A 898 -0.23 -13.75 -19.80
CA ILE A 898 -1.70 -13.77 -19.80
C ILE A 898 -2.26 -13.07 -18.54
N LEU A 899 -1.64 -13.24 -17.38
CA LEU A 899 -2.08 -12.63 -16.13
C LEU A 899 -1.89 -11.11 -16.13
N ASP A 900 -0.73 -10.64 -16.59
CA ASP A 900 -0.43 -9.22 -16.77
C ASP A 900 -1.38 -8.60 -17.78
N LYS A 901 -1.68 -9.30 -18.89
CA LYS A 901 -2.64 -8.82 -19.87
C LYS A 901 -4.07 -8.69 -19.32
N PHE A 902 -4.52 -9.62 -18.47
CA PHE A 902 -5.83 -9.53 -17.82
C PHE A 902 -5.87 -8.47 -16.72
N GLN A 903 -4.79 -8.28 -15.95
CA GLN A 903 -4.71 -7.22 -14.94
C GLN A 903 -4.64 -5.82 -15.57
N THR A 904 -3.99 -5.70 -16.74
CA THR A 904 -3.92 -4.44 -17.47
C THR A 904 -5.26 -4.08 -18.10
N ASP A 905 -5.99 -5.06 -18.67
CA ASP A 905 -7.31 -4.84 -19.27
C ASP A 905 -8.38 -4.47 -18.22
N ASP A 906 -8.38 -5.13 -17.04
CA ASP A 906 -9.33 -4.83 -15.95
C ASP A 906 -9.05 -3.46 -15.29
N ALA A 907 -7.77 -3.08 -15.20
CA ALA A 907 -7.36 -1.74 -14.75
C ALA A 907 -7.71 -0.65 -15.78
N LEU A 908 -7.65 -0.95 -17.08
CA LEU A 908 -8.04 -0.03 -18.14
C LEU A 908 -9.55 0.20 -18.18
N ASP A 909 -10.34 -0.87 -18.03
CA ASP A 909 -11.81 -0.79 -17.97
C ASP A 909 -12.27 -0.03 -16.70
N SER A 910 -11.62 -0.26 -15.56
CA SER A 910 -11.88 0.50 -14.32
C SER A 910 -11.52 1.98 -14.45
N ALA A 911 -10.44 2.31 -15.16
CA ALA A 911 -10.04 3.69 -15.44
C ALA A 911 -10.99 4.39 -16.43
N MET A 912 -11.52 3.66 -17.42
CA MET A 912 -12.55 4.17 -18.34
C MET A 912 -13.90 4.37 -17.63
N GLU A 913 -14.29 3.48 -16.71
CA GLU A 913 -15.51 3.64 -15.90
C GLU A 913 -15.40 4.83 -14.93
N MET A 914 -14.24 5.05 -14.32
CA MET A 914 -13.98 6.24 -13.50
C MET A 914 -13.98 7.54 -14.33
N ALA A 915 -13.42 7.52 -15.54
CA ALA A 915 -13.44 8.68 -16.43
C ALA A 915 -14.86 9.03 -16.93
N ASP A 916 -15.70 8.02 -17.19
CA ASP A 916 -17.11 8.22 -17.56
C ASP A 916 -17.95 8.71 -16.37
N GLN A 917 -17.68 8.22 -15.15
CA GLN A 917 -18.33 8.71 -13.93
C GLN A 917 -17.94 10.16 -13.56
N MET A 918 -16.73 10.61 -13.89
CA MET A 918 -16.33 12.01 -13.69
C MET A 918 -16.96 12.97 -14.72
N ASN A 919 -17.48 12.46 -15.84
CA ASN A 919 -18.06 13.27 -16.90
C ASN A 919 -19.61 13.36 -16.81
N GLU A 920 -20.26 12.48 -16.06
CA GLU A 920 -21.70 12.53 -15.79
C GLU A 920 -22.03 13.25 -14.48
N GLY A 921 -22.04 14.59 -14.54
CA GLY A 921 -22.90 15.39 -13.66
C GLY A 921 -22.23 16.42 -12.76
N GLU A 922 -21.44 17.34 -13.31
CA GLU A 922 -21.17 18.60 -12.63
C GLU A 922 -22.17 19.68 -13.07
N LEU A 923 -23.23 19.86 -12.28
CA LEU A 923 -23.98 21.12 -12.29
C LEU A 923 -23.13 22.18 -11.57
N PRO A 924 -22.82 23.33 -12.19
CA PRO A 924 -22.01 24.35 -11.55
C PRO A 924 -22.72 24.93 -10.32
N HIS A 925 -21.96 25.06 -9.22
CA HIS A 925 -22.38 25.68 -7.97
C HIS A 925 -22.99 27.08 -8.22
N PRO A 926 -24.08 27.49 -7.54
CA PRO A 926 -24.83 28.73 -7.80
C PRO A 926 -24.06 30.05 -7.58
N SER A 927 -22.77 29.99 -7.27
CA SER A 927 -21.86 31.13 -7.15
C SER A 927 -21.09 31.44 -8.44
N ASN A 928 -21.14 30.56 -9.45
CA ASN A 928 -20.40 30.73 -10.71
C ASN A 928 -21.26 31.29 -11.86
N VAL A 929 -22.34 32.02 -11.55
CA VAL A 929 -23.33 32.54 -12.52
C VAL A 929 -22.88 33.84 -13.24
N MET A 930 -21.61 34.25 -13.12
CA MET A 930 -21.10 35.46 -13.80
C MET A 930 -19.73 35.29 -14.46
N LEU A 931 -19.53 34.18 -15.18
CA LEU A 931 -18.44 34.09 -16.15
C LEU A 931 -19.02 33.63 -17.49
N ASP A 932 -18.90 34.48 -18.51
CA ASP A 932 -19.37 34.20 -19.87
C ASP A 932 -18.58 33.03 -20.47
N PRO A 933 -19.22 32.08 -21.17
CA PRO A 933 -18.54 30.95 -21.78
C PRO A 933 -17.84 31.39 -23.08
N ALA A 934 -16.51 31.28 -23.12
CA ALA A 934 -15.75 31.35 -24.35
C ALA A 934 -15.95 30.08 -25.19
N GLU A 935 -16.02 30.26 -26.51
CA GLU A 935 -16.39 29.27 -27.53
C GLU A 935 -15.53 28.00 -27.49
N ALA A 936 -16.19 26.84 -27.49
CA ALA A 936 -15.55 25.54 -27.68
C ALA A 936 -15.32 25.27 -29.17
N GLU A 937 -14.08 25.35 -29.63
CA GLU A 937 -13.66 24.79 -30.92
C GLU A 937 -13.63 23.26 -30.85
N ILE A 938 -14.52 22.62 -31.61
CA ILE A 938 -14.56 21.17 -31.81
C ILE A 938 -13.39 20.77 -32.75
N ARG A 939 -12.28 20.27 -32.20
CA ARG A 939 -11.27 19.54 -32.99
C ARG A 939 -11.60 18.06 -33.04
N ARG A 940 -12.05 17.61 -34.22
CA ARG A 940 -12.12 16.18 -34.59
C ARG A 940 -10.72 15.59 -34.65
N VAL A 941 -10.42 14.62 -33.79
CA VAL A 941 -9.24 13.74 -33.94
C VAL A 941 -9.61 12.59 -34.88
N VAL A 942 -8.86 12.47 -35.97
CA VAL A 942 -8.93 11.33 -36.91
C VAL A 942 -8.02 10.22 -36.36
N PRO A 943 -8.48 8.95 -36.23
CA PRO A 943 -7.61 7.87 -35.79
C PRO A 943 -6.63 7.50 -36.90
N LYS A 944 -5.32 7.64 -36.64
CA LYS A 944 -4.26 7.10 -37.51
C LYS A 944 -4.27 5.58 -37.37
N LYS A 945 -4.33 4.89 -38.52
CA LYS A 945 -4.16 3.44 -38.67
C LYS A 945 -2.86 2.96 -38.03
N ARG A 946 -2.94 1.94 -37.17
CA ARG A 946 -1.82 1.05 -36.84
C ARG A 946 -1.31 0.39 -38.12
N ARG A 947 0.01 0.40 -38.30
CA ARG A 947 0.73 -0.46 -39.24
C ARG A 947 1.64 -1.33 -38.37
N ASP A 948 1.35 -2.62 -38.39
CA ASP A 948 2.22 -3.68 -37.90
C ASP A 948 3.45 -3.81 -38.81
N ASP A 949 4.47 -4.50 -38.28
CA ASP A 949 5.78 -4.87 -38.86
C ASP A 949 6.90 -3.80 -38.84
N ASP A 950 7.77 -3.89 -37.82
CA ASP A 950 9.14 -4.36 -38.03
C ASP A 950 9.74 -4.87 -36.70
N SER A 951 10.11 -6.15 -36.71
CA SER A 951 10.72 -6.88 -35.58
C SER A 951 12.21 -6.53 -35.41
N PRO A 952 12.78 -6.62 -34.20
CA PRO A 952 14.22 -6.50 -33.98
C PRO A 952 14.92 -7.84 -34.30
N ALA A 953 16.10 -7.78 -34.90
CA ALA A 953 16.96 -8.96 -35.08
C ALA A 953 18.31 -8.72 -34.38
N ASP A 954 18.48 -9.47 -33.29
CA ASP A 954 19.68 -10.10 -32.74
C ASP A 954 21.05 -9.69 -33.29
N TYR A 955 21.94 -9.35 -32.37
CA TYR A 955 23.33 -9.82 -32.41
C TYR A 955 23.80 -10.15 -31.00
N ASP A 956 24.06 -11.44 -30.78
CA ASP A 956 24.84 -11.94 -29.65
C ASP A 956 26.28 -12.29 -30.11
N LEU A 957 27.21 -12.11 -29.16
CA LEU A 957 28.64 -12.31 -29.27
C LEU A 957 29.05 -13.76 -29.57
N GLU A 958 30.20 -13.96 -30.24
CA GLU A 958 31.39 -14.55 -29.59
C GLU A 958 32.63 -14.62 -30.51
N MET A 959 33.77 -14.27 -29.90
CA MET A 959 35.20 -14.27 -30.30
C MET A 959 35.79 -13.09 -31.08
#